data_AF-A0A955VXU3-F1
#
_entry.id   AF-A0A955VXU3-F1
#
_cell.length_a   1.000
_cell.length_b   1.000
_cell.length_c   1.000
_cell.angle_alpha   90.00
_cell.angle_beta   90.00
_cell.angle_gamma   90.00
#
_symmetry.space_group_name_H-M   'P 1'
#
loop_
_entity.id
_entity.type
_entity.pdbx_description
1 polymer ?
#
loop_
_entity_poly.entity_id
_entity_poly.type
_entity_poly.pdbx_seq_one_letter_code
_entity_poly.pdbx_strand_id
1 'polypeptide(L)'
;MPVTWLVALALASPGAEAGGVDPRGPAVAATTVLLGALVVRRRRRLGTVLAATGWFGALALGAPTLLTRPTLTLALLVGVSALVFIVWRWRSTAAPIGPALGTAPPPPTLVGPGSARFAFVASVLCCLLAAVAPIDHHALALAGAGASLAYAAVLWAVAFAQAPRSLVDKVALGIGGVLALGVVALAAASQLGSALALGAVLAVFGAVYPLRDGGDDDGGTPLWVEVIAHHPARLLVVTFALLCAGGAVLLWLPLSSTAEGGISFIDAAFTSTSAVCVTGLIVLDTPTAFTGYGQGVLLLLIQVGGLGIMTFSTAAFAMLGRRLTLSHERAVAELLGGDDRTRLVDVLRQTLRVTFGLEAVGALWLAACFWLSGDTLLMAVWRGVFTSISAFCNAGFALQSASLIPYQHSGAVLHAVAALIVAGGLSPAAIVALPQLTRGRRLTLRMKMVFSMTATLLVGGFVLLLALEWNVSLAGMSLADKLNNAWFQSATLRTAGFNSVGMQALSPASITLMIFLMFIGGSPGGTAGGIKTTTAFVVFMPIVTAIRGRQEVTAFGREIPRETVYRAAAIAVLGMLTVAFALVALQVTQAIPMDVALFEVVSAIGTVGLTIGATPKLDFVGKVIIMLCMFLGRVGPLTAFLLLSEQHSESSWHLPEEDVPVG
;
A
#
# COMPACT_ATOMS: atom_id res chain seq x y z
N MET A 1 -45.99 25.38 -42.95
CA MET A 1 -46.34 26.78 -42.55
C MET A 1 -45.16 27.35 -41.79
N PRO A 2 -44.62 28.52 -42.18
CA PRO A 2 -43.20 28.53 -42.51
C PRO A 2 -42.29 29.16 -41.46
N VAL A 3 -41.09 28.59 -41.44
CA VAL A 3 -39.84 28.92 -40.72
C VAL A 3 -39.37 30.38 -40.94
N THR A 4 -40.01 31.12 -41.85
CA THR A 4 -39.72 32.52 -42.14
C THR A 4 -40.06 33.47 -40.98
N TRP A 5 -41.01 33.14 -40.11
CA TRP A 5 -41.35 33.95 -38.93
C TRP A 5 -40.26 33.93 -37.83
N LEU A 6 -39.57 32.81 -37.65
CA LEU A 6 -38.49 32.67 -36.66
C LEU A 6 -37.19 33.35 -37.12
N VAL A 7 -36.94 33.38 -38.43
CA VAL A 7 -35.80 34.10 -39.01
C VAL A 7 -36.05 35.62 -39.03
N ALA A 8 -37.29 36.06 -39.25
CA ALA A 8 -37.67 37.47 -39.19
C ALA A 8 -37.60 38.05 -37.76
N LEU A 9 -37.95 37.26 -36.73
CA LEU A 9 -37.82 37.70 -35.33
C LEU A 9 -36.35 37.85 -34.89
N ALA A 10 -35.44 37.03 -35.44
CA ALA A 10 -34.01 37.09 -35.14
C ALA A 10 -33.26 38.23 -35.87
N LEU A 11 -33.84 38.75 -36.96
CA LEU A 11 -33.26 39.84 -37.76
C LEU A 11 -33.79 41.23 -37.40
N ALA A 12 -34.81 41.37 -36.54
CA ALA A 12 -35.56 42.62 -36.33
C ALA A 12 -35.33 43.35 -34.99
N SER A 13 -34.16 43.22 -34.34
CA SER A 13 -33.80 44.09 -33.20
C SER A 13 -32.55 44.93 -33.51
N PRO A 14 -32.65 46.27 -33.62
CA PRO A 14 -31.49 47.12 -33.86
C PRO A 14 -30.77 47.40 -32.53
N GLY A 15 -29.45 47.26 -32.54
CA GLY A 15 -28.60 47.58 -31.39
C GLY A 15 -27.25 46.88 -31.48
N ALA A 16 -26.39 47.38 -32.37
CA ALA A 16 -24.96 47.14 -32.35
C ALA A 16 -24.29 48.42 -31.84
N GLU A 17 -23.29 48.28 -30.97
CA GLU A 17 -22.08 49.10 -30.79
C GLU A 17 -21.47 48.75 -29.41
N ALA A 18 -20.16 48.62 -29.19
CA ALA A 18 -18.97 48.49 -30.02
C ALA A 18 -17.91 47.81 -29.12
N GLY A 19 -17.10 46.89 -29.68
CA GLY A 19 -15.91 46.34 -29.00
C GLY A 19 -16.00 44.91 -28.45
N GLY A 20 -17.08 44.16 -28.73
CA GLY A 20 -17.17 42.73 -28.45
C GLY A 20 -17.40 41.96 -29.75
N VAL A 21 -16.69 40.85 -29.95
CA VAL A 21 -16.96 39.91 -31.04
C VAL A 21 -18.45 39.57 -31.01
N ASP A 22 -19.18 39.90 -32.08
CA ASP A 22 -20.63 39.69 -32.15
C ASP A 22 -20.94 38.19 -31.94
N PRO A 23 -21.57 37.80 -30.81
CA PRO A 23 -21.78 36.40 -30.46
C PRO A 23 -22.73 35.68 -31.44
N ARG A 24 -23.38 36.44 -32.33
CA ARG A 24 -24.36 35.96 -33.31
C ARG A 24 -23.72 35.07 -34.38
N GLY A 25 -22.49 35.34 -34.82
CA GLY A 25 -21.78 34.54 -35.83
C GLY A 25 -21.54 33.07 -35.42
N PRO A 26 -20.84 32.82 -34.29
CA PRO A 26 -20.60 31.45 -33.81
C PRO A 26 -21.87 30.75 -33.33
N ALA A 27 -22.85 31.49 -32.79
CA ALA A 27 -24.15 30.93 -32.43
C ALA A 27 -24.94 30.45 -33.66
N VAL A 28 -24.91 31.20 -34.77
CA VAL A 28 -25.55 30.83 -36.04
C VAL A 28 -24.84 29.63 -36.70
N ALA A 29 -23.50 29.56 -36.63
CA ALA A 29 -22.73 28.40 -37.08
C ALA A 29 -23.02 27.15 -36.25
N ALA A 30 -23.10 27.28 -34.91
CA ALA A 30 -23.42 26.17 -34.01
C ALA A 30 -24.85 25.65 -34.22
N THR A 31 -25.82 26.54 -34.42
CA THR A 31 -27.21 26.15 -34.72
C THR A 31 -27.37 25.52 -36.09
N THR A 32 -26.60 25.94 -37.10
CA THR A 32 -26.61 25.27 -38.42
C THR A 32 -25.96 23.89 -38.39
N VAL A 33 -24.91 23.67 -37.60
CA VAL A 33 -24.33 22.33 -37.35
C VAL A 33 -25.32 21.43 -36.62
N LEU A 34 -26.02 21.95 -35.60
CA LEU A 34 -27.06 21.23 -34.85
C LEU A 34 -28.26 20.84 -35.72
N LEU A 35 -28.75 21.77 -36.54
CA LEU A 35 -29.83 21.52 -37.51
C LEU A 35 -29.36 20.52 -38.59
N GLY A 36 -28.12 20.63 -39.07
CA GLY A 36 -27.52 19.66 -39.98
C GLY A 36 -27.51 18.25 -39.39
N ALA A 37 -27.03 18.09 -38.15
CA ALA A 37 -26.99 16.81 -37.44
C ALA A 37 -28.38 16.21 -37.19
N LEU A 38 -29.39 17.04 -36.89
CA LEU A 38 -30.78 16.62 -36.75
C LEU A 38 -31.41 16.19 -38.09
N VAL A 39 -31.07 16.87 -39.19
CA VAL A 39 -31.58 16.58 -40.54
C VAL A 39 -30.91 15.36 -41.18
N VAL A 40 -29.68 15.00 -40.78
CA VAL A 40 -29.00 13.74 -41.19
C VAL A 40 -29.88 12.51 -40.94
N ARG A 41 -30.73 12.55 -39.91
CA ARG A 41 -31.64 11.46 -39.55
C ARG A 41 -32.73 11.19 -40.60
N ARG A 42 -33.14 12.20 -41.39
CA ARG A 42 -34.18 12.04 -42.44
C ARG A 42 -33.64 12.13 -43.87
N ARG A 43 -32.59 12.92 -44.14
CA ARG A 43 -31.93 12.98 -45.45
C ARG A 43 -30.41 13.05 -45.28
N ARG A 44 -29.79 11.87 -45.34
CA ARG A 44 -28.36 11.64 -45.02
C ARG A 44 -27.39 12.57 -45.75
N ARG A 45 -27.60 12.85 -47.05
CA ARG A 45 -26.71 13.71 -47.85
C ARG A 45 -26.85 15.21 -47.56
N LEU A 46 -28.07 15.69 -47.29
CA LEU A 46 -28.35 17.11 -47.06
C LEU A 46 -27.87 17.54 -45.66
N GLY A 47 -28.07 16.67 -44.67
CA GLY A 47 -27.57 16.90 -43.32
C GLY A 47 -26.04 16.85 -43.22
N THR A 48 -25.36 15.99 -43.99
CA THR A 48 -23.88 15.96 -44.01
C THR A 48 -23.29 17.20 -44.66
N VAL A 49 -23.94 17.76 -45.68
CA VAL A 49 -23.49 19.01 -46.32
C VAL A 49 -23.69 20.21 -45.38
N LEU A 50 -24.83 20.31 -44.69
CA LEU A 50 -25.09 21.36 -43.69
C LEU A 50 -24.16 21.30 -42.48
N ALA A 51 -23.85 20.09 -42.01
CA ALA A 51 -22.90 19.90 -40.90
C ALA A 51 -21.47 20.25 -41.33
N ALA A 52 -21.06 19.90 -42.56
CA ALA A 52 -19.74 20.22 -43.10
C ALA A 52 -19.58 21.73 -43.35
N THR A 53 -20.59 22.41 -43.91
CA THR A 53 -20.52 23.86 -44.14
C THR A 53 -20.52 24.65 -42.84
N GLY A 54 -21.27 24.21 -41.82
CA GLY A 54 -21.21 24.81 -40.48
C GLY A 54 -19.85 24.59 -39.79
N TRP A 55 -19.21 23.43 -40.01
CA TRP A 55 -17.86 23.14 -39.49
C TRP A 55 -16.77 23.99 -40.14
N PHE A 56 -16.81 24.14 -41.48
CA PHE A 56 -15.87 25.01 -42.19
C PHE A 56 -16.08 26.49 -41.86
N GLY A 57 -17.33 26.92 -41.63
CA GLY A 57 -17.64 28.27 -41.13
C GLY A 57 -17.05 28.55 -39.75
N ALA A 58 -17.15 27.58 -38.83
CA ALA A 58 -16.56 27.69 -37.48
C ALA A 58 -15.01 27.73 -37.49
N LEU A 59 -14.38 26.94 -38.36
CA LEU A 59 -12.93 26.95 -38.57
C LEU A 59 -12.43 28.26 -39.19
N ALA A 60 -13.15 28.80 -40.18
CA ALA A 60 -12.79 30.06 -40.82
C ALA A 60 -12.92 31.26 -39.87
N LEU A 61 -13.95 31.26 -39.01
CA LEU A 61 -14.16 32.29 -37.98
C LEU A 61 -13.18 32.19 -36.80
N GLY A 62 -12.69 30.98 -36.49
CA GLY A 62 -11.72 30.71 -35.41
C GLY A 62 -10.24 30.76 -35.80
N ALA A 63 -9.92 30.95 -37.10
CA ALA A 63 -8.57 30.96 -37.61
C ALA A 63 -7.64 32.04 -36.99
N PRO A 64 -8.09 33.29 -36.69
CA PRO A 64 -7.22 34.30 -36.09
C PRO A 64 -6.77 33.95 -34.66
N THR A 65 -7.64 33.28 -33.89
CA THR A 65 -7.36 32.80 -32.52
C THR A 65 -6.47 31.55 -32.49
N LEU A 66 -6.49 30.73 -33.55
CA LEU A 66 -5.66 29.52 -33.66
C LEU A 66 -4.20 29.83 -34.04
N LEU A 67 -3.96 30.97 -34.70
CA LEU A 67 -2.63 31.44 -35.11
C LEU A 67 -1.83 32.10 -33.98
N THR A 68 -2.47 32.50 -32.88
CA THR A 68 -1.82 33.25 -31.78
C THR A 68 -1.49 32.38 -30.56
N ARG A 69 -1.88 31.10 -30.55
CA ARG A 69 -1.71 30.20 -29.39
C ARG A 69 -1.18 28.81 -29.81
N PRO A 70 0.15 28.60 -29.84
CA PRO A 70 0.79 27.40 -30.39
C PRO A 70 0.45 26.10 -29.63
N THR A 71 0.09 26.18 -28.35
CA THR A 71 -0.32 25.03 -27.53
C THR A 71 -1.67 24.45 -27.95
N LEU A 72 -2.61 25.31 -28.38
CA LEU A 72 -3.91 24.89 -28.88
C LEU A 72 -3.80 24.27 -30.27
N THR A 73 -2.93 24.80 -31.12
CA THR A 73 -2.65 24.24 -32.46
C THR A 73 -2.01 22.85 -32.35
N LEU A 74 -1.12 22.65 -31.37
CA LEU A 74 -0.47 21.35 -31.12
C LEU A 74 -1.45 20.32 -30.53
N ALA A 75 -2.33 20.73 -29.61
CA ALA A 75 -3.40 19.87 -29.09
C ALA A 75 -4.40 19.43 -30.18
N LEU A 76 -4.72 20.35 -31.11
CA LEU A 76 -5.64 20.07 -32.21
C LEU A 76 -4.99 19.16 -33.28
N LEU A 77 -3.70 19.34 -33.56
CA LEU A 77 -2.90 18.43 -34.39
C LEU A 77 -2.83 17.02 -33.78
N VAL A 78 -2.52 16.91 -32.49
CA VAL A 78 -2.49 15.61 -31.77
C VAL A 78 -3.87 14.95 -31.76
N GLY A 79 -4.94 15.73 -31.60
CA GLY A 79 -6.32 15.25 -31.68
C GLY A 79 -6.70 14.73 -33.07
N VAL A 80 -6.30 15.43 -34.14
CA VAL A 80 -6.51 15.00 -35.53
C VAL A 80 -5.67 13.76 -35.85
N SER A 81 -4.42 13.68 -35.38
CA SER A 81 -3.57 12.50 -35.53
C SER A 81 -4.13 11.28 -34.81
N ALA A 82 -4.69 11.46 -33.60
CA ALA A 82 -5.38 10.41 -32.86
C ALA A 82 -6.65 9.96 -33.58
N LEU A 83 -7.42 10.90 -34.16
CA LEU A 83 -8.62 10.60 -34.96
C LEU A 83 -8.29 9.75 -36.19
N VAL A 84 -7.24 10.12 -36.94
CA VAL A 84 -6.78 9.39 -38.13
C VAL A 84 -6.28 7.99 -37.73
N PHE A 85 -5.54 7.86 -36.64
CA PHE A 85 -5.03 6.57 -36.14
C PHE A 85 -6.18 5.64 -35.70
N ILE A 86 -7.20 6.18 -35.02
CA ILE A 86 -8.37 5.43 -34.56
C ILE A 86 -9.23 4.99 -35.74
N VAL A 87 -9.48 5.87 -36.72
CA VAL A 87 -10.23 5.53 -37.94
C VAL A 87 -9.48 4.51 -38.80
N TRP A 88 -8.15 4.62 -38.90
CA TRP A 88 -7.31 3.64 -39.60
C TRP A 88 -7.35 2.26 -38.93
N ARG A 89 -7.19 2.21 -37.60
CA ARG A 89 -7.23 0.96 -36.82
C ARG A 89 -8.60 0.29 -36.86
N TRP A 90 -9.68 1.07 -36.93
CA TRP A 90 -11.05 0.56 -37.04
C TRP A 90 -11.37 0.02 -38.44
N ARG A 91 -10.76 0.58 -39.49
CA ARG A 91 -10.88 0.08 -40.86
C ARG A 91 -10.14 -1.24 -41.07
N SER A 92 -9.04 -1.47 -40.33
CA SER A 92 -8.26 -2.73 -40.38
C SER A 92 -8.88 -3.91 -39.64
N THR A 93 -9.89 -3.69 -38.78
CA THR A 93 -10.59 -4.76 -38.05
C THR A 93 -11.86 -5.28 -38.75
N ALA A 94 -12.17 -4.79 -39.94
CA ALA A 94 -13.26 -5.29 -40.77
C ALA A 94 -12.75 -6.29 -41.81
N ALA A 95 -12.48 -7.53 -41.40
CA ALA A 95 -12.34 -8.65 -42.35
C ALA A 95 -13.74 -9.25 -42.66
N PRO A 96 -14.06 -9.59 -43.92
CA PRO A 96 -15.36 -10.15 -44.28
C PRO A 96 -15.39 -11.65 -43.96
N ILE A 97 -16.19 -12.06 -42.98
CA ILE A 97 -16.50 -13.48 -42.74
C ILE A 97 -17.56 -13.90 -43.77
N GLY A 98 -17.15 -14.73 -44.73
CA GLY A 98 -18.04 -15.42 -45.67
C GLY A 98 -18.87 -16.53 -44.99
N PRO A 99 -19.91 -17.08 -45.67
CA PRO A 99 -20.93 -17.87 -45.02
C PRO A 99 -20.54 -19.35 -44.92
N ALA A 100 -20.57 -19.91 -43.71
CA ALA A 100 -20.63 -21.36 -43.51
C ALA A 100 -21.46 -21.70 -42.26
N LEU A 101 -22.73 -21.97 -42.54
CA LEU A 101 -23.58 -23.01 -41.94
C LEU A 101 -23.67 -23.15 -40.41
N GLY A 102 -24.85 -22.76 -39.91
CA GLY A 102 -25.65 -23.65 -39.07
C GLY A 102 -25.37 -23.64 -37.57
N THR A 103 -25.85 -22.60 -36.87
CA THR A 103 -26.53 -22.66 -35.56
C THR A 103 -26.99 -21.23 -35.21
N ALA A 104 -28.14 -21.12 -34.55
CA ALA A 104 -28.95 -19.90 -34.41
C ALA A 104 -28.17 -18.62 -34.01
N PRO A 105 -28.57 -17.42 -34.49
CA PRO A 105 -27.98 -16.17 -34.02
C PRO A 105 -28.31 -15.95 -32.54
N PRO A 106 -27.35 -15.48 -31.70
CA PRO A 106 -27.67 -15.04 -30.35
C PRO A 106 -28.61 -13.82 -30.40
N PRO A 107 -29.46 -13.61 -29.37
CA PRO A 107 -30.44 -12.53 -29.35
C PRO A 107 -29.75 -11.14 -29.39
N PRO A 108 -30.43 -10.10 -29.91
CA PRO A 108 -29.82 -8.79 -30.07
C PRO A 108 -29.49 -8.21 -28.70
N THR A 109 -28.20 -7.95 -28.46
CA THR A 109 -27.76 -7.17 -27.32
C THR A 109 -28.41 -5.78 -27.39
N LEU A 110 -29.28 -5.53 -26.41
CA LEU A 110 -30.04 -4.30 -26.19
C LEU A 110 -29.14 -3.17 -25.70
N VAL A 111 -28.08 -2.81 -26.43
CA VAL A 111 -27.45 -1.48 -26.38
C VAL A 111 -26.86 -1.17 -27.75
N GLY A 112 -27.65 -0.55 -28.63
CA GLY A 112 -27.19 -0.15 -29.95
C GLY A 112 -26.14 0.99 -29.92
N PRO A 113 -25.31 1.15 -30.98
CA PRO A 113 -24.22 2.13 -31.10
C PRO A 113 -24.66 3.63 -31.13
N GLY A 114 -25.88 3.93 -30.69
CA GLY A 114 -26.43 5.28 -30.60
C GLY A 114 -26.09 6.01 -29.29
N SER A 115 -25.88 5.30 -28.19
CA SER A 115 -25.62 5.91 -26.86
C SER A 115 -24.24 6.59 -26.78
N ALA A 116 -23.21 5.98 -27.38
CA ALA A 116 -21.86 6.55 -27.45
C ALA A 116 -21.78 7.82 -28.32
N ARG A 117 -22.60 7.91 -29.37
CA ARG A 117 -22.68 9.10 -30.24
C ARG A 117 -23.37 10.27 -29.56
N PHE A 118 -24.38 9.99 -28.74
CA PHE A 118 -25.09 11.01 -27.97
C PHE A 118 -24.23 11.55 -26.82
N ALA A 119 -23.51 10.66 -26.12
CA ALA A 119 -22.55 11.04 -25.08
C ALA A 119 -21.40 11.89 -25.63
N PHE A 120 -20.89 11.55 -26.82
CA PHE A 120 -19.83 12.32 -27.49
C PHE A 120 -20.28 13.70 -27.98
N VAL A 121 -21.48 13.81 -28.56
CA VAL A 121 -22.01 15.11 -28.99
C VAL A 121 -22.37 16.00 -27.80
N ALA A 122 -22.89 15.42 -26.71
CA ALA A 122 -23.18 16.15 -25.48
C ALA A 122 -21.91 16.66 -24.78
N SER A 123 -20.83 15.87 -24.75
CA SER A 123 -19.57 16.30 -24.14
C SER A 123 -18.83 17.35 -24.97
N VAL A 124 -18.87 17.25 -26.30
CA VAL A 124 -18.35 18.31 -27.19
C VAL A 124 -19.18 19.60 -27.06
N LEU A 125 -20.51 19.52 -26.92
CA LEU A 125 -21.35 20.69 -26.67
C LEU A 125 -21.06 21.34 -25.31
N CYS A 126 -20.86 20.54 -24.25
CA CYS A 126 -20.52 21.06 -22.92
C CYS A 126 -19.15 21.75 -22.91
N CYS A 127 -18.16 21.21 -23.60
CA CYS A 127 -16.84 21.84 -23.74
C CYS A 127 -16.90 23.13 -24.57
N LEU A 128 -17.77 23.19 -25.59
CA LEU A 128 -17.99 24.41 -26.39
C LEU A 128 -18.79 25.48 -25.64
N LEU A 129 -19.78 25.08 -24.83
CA LEU A 129 -20.52 25.99 -23.95
C LEU A 129 -19.61 26.56 -22.84
N ALA A 130 -18.69 25.74 -22.33
CA ALA A 130 -17.65 26.19 -21.40
C ALA A 130 -16.69 27.21 -22.06
N ALA A 131 -16.44 27.11 -23.36
CA ALA A 131 -15.53 28.02 -24.07
C ALA A 131 -16.13 29.40 -24.41
N VAL A 132 -17.45 29.60 -24.27
CA VAL A 132 -18.16 30.82 -24.74
C VAL A 132 -18.80 31.63 -23.60
N ALA A 133 -18.85 31.10 -22.37
CA ALA A 133 -19.43 31.83 -21.22
C ALA A 133 -18.38 32.68 -20.48
N PRO A 134 -18.60 33.99 -20.27
CA PRO A 134 -17.74 34.81 -19.43
C PRO A 134 -18.17 34.64 -17.96
N ILE A 135 -17.76 33.54 -17.31
CA ILE A 135 -17.99 33.30 -15.87
C ILE A 135 -16.73 32.67 -15.25
N ASP A 136 -16.41 33.07 -14.02
CA ASP A 136 -15.19 32.80 -13.23
C ASP A 136 -14.45 31.49 -13.54
N HIS A 137 -13.15 31.63 -13.81
CA HIS A 137 -12.23 30.56 -14.24
C HIS A 137 -12.21 29.33 -13.34
N HIS A 138 -12.57 29.46 -12.06
CA HIS A 138 -12.57 28.35 -11.08
C HIS A 138 -13.78 27.42 -11.23
N ALA A 139 -14.99 27.95 -11.48
CA ALA A 139 -16.19 27.11 -11.66
C ALA A 139 -16.14 26.33 -12.98
N LEU A 140 -15.51 26.93 -13.98
CA LEU A 140 -15.36 26.39 -15.34
C LEU A 140 -14.29 25.29 -15.39
N ALA A 141 -13.20 25.44 -14.62
CA ALA A 141 -12.21 24.38 -14.40
C ALA A 141 -12.80 23.18 -13.64
N LEU A 142 -13.67 23.44 -12.65
CA LEU A 142 -14.40 22.41 -11.89
C LEU A 142 -15.34 21.59 -12.78
N ALA A 143 -16.12 22.26 -13.64
CA ALA A 143 -17.01 21.61 -14.59
C ALA A 143 -16.23 20.83 -15.66
N GLY A 144 -15.12 21.37 -16.16
CA GLY A 144 -14.25 20.72 -17.13
C GLY A 144 -13.54 19.47 -16.58
N ALA A 145 -13.04 19.55 -15.34
CA ALA A 145 -12.42 18.41 -14.67
C ALA A 145 -13.44 17.31 -14.36
N GLY A 146 -14.64 17.68 -13.88
CA GLY A 146 -15.74 16.74 -13.65
C GLY A 146 -16.20 16.04 -14.93
N ALA A 147 -16.34 16.78 -16.04
CA ALA A 147 -16.69 16.21 -17.34
C ALA A 147 -15.59 15.28 -17.89
N SER A 148 -14.32 15.62 -17.67
CA SER A 148 -13.17 14.81 -18.09
C SER A 148 -13.06 13.50 -17.31
N LEU A 149 -13.30 13.54 -16.00
CA LEU A 149 -13.38 12.35 -15.14
C LEU A 149 -14.56 11.45 -15.52
N ALA A 150 -15.73 12.03 -15.77
CA ALA A 150 -16.90 11.28 -16.25
C ALA A 150 -16.64 10.64 -17.62
N TYR A 151 -15.98 11.35 -18.53
CA TYR A 151 -15.61 10.84 -19.85
C TYR A 151 -14.57 9.70 -19.76
N ALA A 152 -13.56 9.84 -18.90
CA ALA A 152 -12.57 8.79 -18.65
C ALA A 152 -13.22 7.53 -18.04
N ALA A 153 -14.17 7.70 -17.11
CA ALA A 153 -14.93 6.59 -16.54
C ALA A 153 -15.79 5.87 -17.59
N VAL A 154 -16.44 6.61 -18.49
CA VAL A 154 -17.24 6.04 -19.59
C VAL A 154 -16.36 5.33 -20.61
N LEU A 155 -15.23 5.91 -21.01
CA LEU A 155 -14.28 5.26 -21.92
C LEU A 155 -13.70 3.99 -21.32
N TRP A 156 -13.38 4.01 -20.02
CA TRP A 156 -12.91 2.83 -19.31
C TRP A 156 -13.98 1.74 -19.24
N ALA A 157 -15.23 2.08 -18.92
CA ALA A 157 -16.33 1.13 -18.91
C ALA A 157 -16.58 0.49 -20.29
N VAL A 158 -16.47 1.27 -21.37
CA VAL A 158 -16.60 0.76 -22.74
C VAL A 158 -15.41 -0.10 -23.16
N ALA A 159 -14.17 0.31 -22.83
CA ALA A 159 -12.97 -0.47 -23.09
C ALA A 159 -12.96 -1.80 -22.33
N PHE A 160 -13.45 -1.81 -21.08
CA PHE A 160 -13.61 -3.01 -20.27
C PHE A 160 -14.67 -3.96 -20.84
N ALA A 161 -15.81 -3.43 -21.30
CA ALA A 161 -16.88 -4.23 -21.91
C ALA A 161 -16.49 -4.87 -23.25
N GLN A 162 -15.55 -4.25 -23.99
CA GLN A 162 -15.07 -4.74 -25.30
C GLN A 162 -13.78 -5.57 -25.22
N ALA A 163 -13.18 -5.71 -24.05
CA ALA A 163 -11.94 -6.44 -23.87
C ALA A 163 -12.12 -7.96 -24.15
N PRO A 164 -11.13 -8.63 -24.78
CA PRO A 164 -11.17 -10.07 -25.01
C PRO A 164 -11.39 -10.84 -23.70
N ARG A 165 -11.96 -12.05 -23.79
CA ARG A 165 -12.33 -12.87 -22.61
C ARG A 165 -11.12 -13.35 -21.79
N SER A 166 -9.88 -13.07 -22.21
CA SER A 166 -8.67 -13.28 -21.41
C SER A 166 -8.74 -12.46 -20.12
N LEU A 167 -8.82 -13.17 -18.99
CA LEU A 167 -8.87 -12.63 -17.63
C LEU A 167 -7.74 -11.61 -17.36
N VAL A 168 -6.55 -11.87 -17.93
CA VAL A 168 -5.34 -11.03 -17.78
C VAL A 168 -5.55 -9.62 -18.35
N ASP A 169 -6.18 -9.51 -19.52
CA ASP A 169 -6.38 -8.22 -20.19
C ASP A 169 -7.42 -7.36 -19.47
N LYS A 170 -8.47 -8.00 -18.93
CA LYS A 170 -9.50 -7.30 -18.14
C LYS A 170 -8.96 -6.79 -16.81
N VAL A 171 -8.12 -7.58 -16.12
CA VAL A 171 -7.48 -7.16 -14.86
C VAL A 171 -6.44 -6.07 -15.12
N ALA A 172 -5.64 -6.18 -16.17
CA ALA A 172 -4.67 -5.15 -16.56
C ALA A 172 -5.35 -3.83 -16.93
N LEU A 173 -6.46 -3.88 -17.68
CA LEU A 173 -7.29 -2.71 -18.00
C LEU A 173 -7.96 -2.13 -16.75
N GLY A 174 -8.35 -2.98 -15.79
CA GLY A 174 -8.95 -2.53 -14.54
C GLY A 174 -7.98 -1.79 -13.62
N ILE A 175 -6.79 -2.37 -13.40
CA ILE A 175 -5.71 -1.74 -12.64
C ILE A 175 -5.23 -0.46 -13.34
N GLY A 176 -5.07 -0.50 -14.68
CA GLY A 176 -4.71 0.67 -15.48
C GLY A 176 -5.73 1.80 -15.38
N GLY A 177 -7.03 1.48 -15.34
CA GLY A 177 -8.10 2.46 -15.16
C GLY A 177 -8.13 3.08 -13.77
N VAL A 178 -7.96 2.29 -12.71
CA VAL A 178 -7.90 2.78 -11.32
C VAL A 178 -6.67 3.66 -11.12
N LEU A 179 -5.52 3.27 -11.68
CA LEU A 179 -4.30 4.09 -11.64
C LEU A 179 -4.47 5.38 -12.47
N ALA A 180 -5.07 5.31 -13.65
CA ALA A 180 -5.32 6.51 -14.47
C ALA A 180 -6.32 7.47 -13.80
N LEU A 181 -7.43 6.96 -13.26
CA LEU A 181 -8.38 7.78 -12.48
C LEU A 181 -7.73 8.32 -11.21
N GLY A 182 -6.89 7.52 -10.53
CA GLY A 182 -6.14 7.93 -9.35
C GLY A 182 -5.15 9.04 -9.65
N VAL A 183 -4.40 8.96 -10.76
CA VAL A 183 -3.47 10.00 -11.22
C VAL A 183 -4.22 11.27 -11.62
N VAL A 184 -5.36 11.16 -12.31
CA VAL A 184 -6.19 12.32 -12.67
C VAL A 184 -6.83 12.95 -11.43
N ALA A 185 -7.27 12.15 -10.46
CA ALA A 185 -7.80 12.63 -9.18
C ALA A 185 -6.70 13.29 -8.32
N LEU A 186 -5.48 12.76 -8.34
CA LEU A 186 -4.33 13.33 -7.62
C LEU A 186 -3.85 14.64 -8.26
N ALA A 187 -3.86 14.72 -9.60
CA ALA A 187 -3.59 15.95 -10.34
C ALA A 187 -4.68 17.02 -10.15
N ALA A 188 -5.93 16.62 -9.87
CA ALA A 188 -7.01 17.53 -9.50
C ALA A 188 -6.95 17.94 -8.00
N ALA A 189 -6.47 17.05 -7.13
CA ALA A 189 -6.36 17.28 -5.69
C ALA A 189 -5.32 18.36 -5.33
N SER A 190 -4.33 18.62 -6.19
CA SER A 190 -3.36 19.70 -5.98
C SER A 190 -3.96 21.11 -6.09
N GLN A 191 -5.25 21.26 -6.47
CA GLN A 191 -5.90 22.58 -6.59
C GLN A 191 -7.19 22.78 -5.78
N LEU A 192 -7.87 21.73 -5.29
CA LEU A 192 -9.17 21.87 -4.63
C LEU A 192 -9.36 20.86 -3.48
N GLY A 193 -9.60 21.37 -2.28
CA GLY A 193 -9.68 20.61 -1.02
C GLY A 193 -10.79 19.54 -0.90
N SER A 194 -10.94 19.07 0.34
CA SER A 194 -11.54 17.82 0.86
C SER A 194 -12.88 17.30 0.30
N ALA A 195 -13.67 18.07 -0.43
CA ALA A 195 -14.96 17.63 -0.98
C ALA A 195 -14.83 16.70 -2.20
N LEU A 196 -13.76 16.84 -3.00
CA LEU A 196 -13.53 15.99 -4.17
C LEU A 196 -12.83 14.66 -3.82
N ALA A 197 -12.19 14.56 -2.65
CA ALA A 197 -11.66 13.29 -2.15
C ALA A 197 -12.80 12.28 -1.87
N LEU A 198 -13.93 12.76 -1.35
CA LEU A 198 -15.14 11.94 -1.18
C LEU A 198 -15.72 11.53 -2.54
N GLY A 199 -15.70 12.43 -3.53
CA GLY A 199 -16.11 12.16 -4.91
C GLY A 199 -15.19 11.16 -5.62
N ALA A 200 -13.88 11.21 -5.38
CA ALA A 200 -12.90 10.26 -5.89
C ALA A 200 -13.05 8.89 -5.22
N VAL A 201 -13.33 8.83 -3.91
CA VAL A 201 -13.66 7.58 -3.21
C VAL A 201 -14.97 6.99 -3.76
N LEU A 202 -16.01 7.80 -3.96
CA LEU A 202 -17.27 7.36 -4.57
C LEU A 202 -17.12 6.96 -6.04
N ALA A 203 -16.22 7.61 -6.79
CA ALA A 203 -15.90 7.25 -8.17
C ALA A 203 -15.05 5.98 -8.27
N VAL A 204 -14.16 5.72 -7.31
CA VAL A 204 -13.43 4.44 -7.17
C VAL A 204 -14.42 3.33 -6.79
N PHE A 205 -15.32 3.56 -5.84
CA PHE A 205 -16.41 2.61 -5.52
C PHE A 205 -17.37 2.40 -6.70
N GLY A 206 -17.65 3.45 -7.47
CA GLY A 206 -18.45 3.40 -8.70
C GLY A 206 -17.75 2.72 -9.87
N ALA A 207 -16.42 2.82 -9.97
CA ALA A 207 -15.59 2.10 -10.95
C ALA A 207 -15.43 0.61 -10.59
N VAL A 208 -15.58 0.27 -9.31
CA VAL A 208 -15.66 -1.12 -8.84
C VAL A 208 -17.04 -1.75 -9.10
N TYR A 209 -18.08 -0.92 -9.27
CA TYR A 209 -19.47 -1.37 -9.52
C TYR A 209 -19.67 -2.16 -10.84
N PRO A 210 -19.09 -1.79 -12.00
CA PRO A 210 -19.21 -2.57 -13.23
C PRO A 210 -18.37 -3.87 -13.27
N LEU A 211 -17.65 -4.22 -12.20
CA LEU A 211 -17.02 -5.54 -12.03
C LEU A 211 -17.99 -6.59 -11.44
N ARG A 212 -19.26 -6.23 -11.30
CA ARG A 212 -20.37 -7.14 -11.04
C ARG A 212 -20.75 -7.77 -12.37
N ASP A 213 -20.61 -9.09 -12.48
CA ASP A 213 -20.98 -9.79 -13.71
C ASP A 213 -22.47 -9.55 -14.00
N GLY A 214 -22.75 -9.14 -15.22
CA GLY A 214 -24.08 -9.12 -15.78
C GLY A 214 -24.27 -10.41 -16.55
N GLY A 215 -24.85 -11.42 -15.91
CA GLY A 215 -25.21 -12.68 -16.54
C GLY A 215 -25.76 -13.71 -15.57
N ASP A 216 -27.09 -13.76 -15.49
CA ASP A 216 -27.97 -14.80 -14.92
C ASP A 216 -27.92 -15.14 -13.41
N ASP A 217 -28.95 -14.62 -12.73
CA ASP A 217 -29.84 -15.26 -11.74
C ASP A 217 -29.32 -16.09 -10.55
N ASP A 218 -28.02 -16.12 -10.25
CA ASP A 218 -27.55 -16.58 -8.94
C ASP A 218 -26.66 -15.52 -8.28
N GLY A 219 -26.74 -15.42 -6.95
CA GLY A 219 -26.08 -14.39 -6.12
C GLY A 219 -24.55 -14.43 -6.16
N GLY A 220 -23.95 -14.11 -7.32
CA GLY A 220 -22.52 -14.14 -7.58
C GLY A 220 -21.78 -12.99 -6.91
N THR A 221 -20.70 -13.34 -6.21
CA THR A 221 -19.75 -12.39 -5.64
C THR A 221 -19.00 -11.61 -6.75
N PRO A 222 -18.58 -10.35 -6.52
CA PRO A 222 -17.87 -9.56 -7.52
C PRO A 222 -16.61 -10.27 -8.05
N LEU A 223 -16.27 -10.09 -9.33
CA LEU A 223 -15.21 -10.85 -10.01
C LEU A 223 -13.80 -10.61 -9.42
N TRP A 224 -13.55 -9.44 -8.83
CA TRP A 224 -12.34 -9.17 -8.04
C TRP A 224 -12.35 -9.87 -6.67
N VAL A 225 -13.52 -10.09 -6.07
CA VAL A 225 -13.64 -10.91 -4.85
C VAL A 225 -13.26 -12.34 -5.17
N GLU A 226 -13.65 -12.91 -6.32
CA GLU A 226 -13.17 -14.24 -6.72
C GLU A 226 -11.66 -14.26 -6.96
N VAL A 227 -11.11 -13.36 -7.79
CA VAL A 227 -9.66 -13.35 -8.12
C VAL A 227 -8.77 -13.13 -6.88
N ILE A 228 -9.24 -12.31 -5.94
CA ILE A 228 -8.52 -12.01 -4.70
C ILE A 228 -8.77 -13.13 -3.65
N ALA A 229 -9.98 -13.67 -3.55
CA ALA A 229 -10.29 -14.73 -2.57
C ALA A 229 -9.74 -16.11 -2.96
N HIS A 230 -9.44 -16.36 -4.24
CA HIS A 230 -8.85 -17.63 -4.68
C HIS A 230 -7.32 -17.72 -4.47
N HIS A 231 -6.60 -16.60 -4.36
CA HIS A 231 -5.17 -16.60 -4.01
C HIS A 231 -4.91 -15.84 -2.69
N PRO A 232 -4.72 -16.53 -1.56
CA PRO A 232 -4.63 -15.92 -0.23
C PRO A 232 -3.47 -14.90 -0.13
N ALA A 233 -2.38 -15.11 -0.88
CA ALA A 233 -1.24 -14.19 -0.95
C ALA A 233 -1.62 -12.80 -1.46
N ARG A 234 -2.46 -12.74 -2.50
CA ARG A 234 -2.86 -11.48 -3.15
C ARG A 234 -3.85 -10.72 -2.29
N LEU A 235 -4.77 -11.43 -1.63
CA LEU A 235 -5.68 -10.84 -0.65
C LEU A 235 -4.92 -10.10 0.45
N LEU A 236 -3.86 -10.73 0.97
CA LEU A 236 -3.04 -10.14 2.02
C LEU A 236 -2.34 -8.87 1.53
N VAL A 237 -1.68 -8.91 0.38
CA VAL A 237 -1.02 -7.73 -0.20
C VAL A 237 -2.01 -6.58 -0.39
N VAL A 238 -3.15 -6.84 -1.02
CA VAL A 238 -4.15 -5.81 -1.33
C VAL A 238 -4.78 -5.22 -0.08
N THR A 239 -5.15 -6.06 0.89
CA THR A 239 -5.74 -5.58 2.16
C THR A 239 -4.75 -4.75 2.96
N PHE A 240 -3.47 -5.13 2.96
CA PHE A 240 -2.41 -4.35 3.62
C PHE A 240 -2.18 -3.00 2.93
N ALA A 241 -2.16 -2.97 1.60
CA ALA A 241 -2.03 -1.73 0.83
C ALA A 241 -3.22 -0.78 1.06
N LEU A 242 -4.45 -1.32 1.06
CA LEU A 242 -5.66 -0.55 1.35
C LEU A 242 -5.66 0.01 2.77
N LEU A 243 -5.17 -0.74 3.76
CA LEU A 243 -5.03 -0.25 5.12
C LEU A 243 -4.02 0.90 5.21
N CYS A 244 -2.87 0.80 4.53
CA CYS A 244 -1.89 1.88 4.45
C CYS A 244 -2.49 3.14 3.80
N ALA A 245 -3.21 2.98 2.68
CA ALA A 245 -3.85 4.09 1.98
C ALA A 245 -4.97 4.74 2.82
N GLY A 246 -5.81 3.93 3.47
CA GLY A 246 -6.86 4.42 4.36
C GLY A 246 -6.31 5.18 5.56
N GLY A 247 -5.26 4.64 6.20
CA GLY A 247 -4.55 5.33 7.28
C GLY A 247 -3.90 6.64 6.81
N ALA A 248 -3.39 6.70 5.58
CA ALA A 248 -2.81 7.92 5.02
C ALA A 248 -3.85 9.03 4.90
N VAL A 249 -5.05 8.69 4.41
CA VAL A 249 -6.17 9.64 4.32
C VAL A 249 -6.60 10.12 5.71
N LEU A 250 -6.73 9.22 6.69
CA LEU A 250 -7.11 9.58 8.05
C LEU A 250 -6.09 10.49 8.73
N LEU A 251 -4.80 10.23 8.55
CA LEU A 251 -3.73 11.06 9.10
C LEU A 251 -3.58 12.40 8.36
N TRP A 252 -3.95 12.45 7.07
CA TRP A 252 -3.92 13.68 6.28
C TRP A 252 -5.06 14.66 6.62
N LEU A 253 -6.12 14.20 7.31
CA LEU A 253 -7.20 15.09 7.74
C LEU A 253 -6.67 16.21 8.67
N PRO A 254 -7.19 17.45 8.55
CA PRO A 254 -6.76 18.56 9.41
C PRO A 254 -6.94 18.28 10.91
N LEU A 255 -7.88 17.40 11.30
CA LEU A 255 -8.08 17.00 12.70
C LEU A 255 -6.88 16.25 13.29
N SER A 256 -6.08 15.59 12.45
CA SER A 256 -4.95 14.76 12.85
C SER A 256 -3.66 15.56 13.02
N SER A 257 -3.55 16.73 12.38
CA SER A 257 -2.34 17.55 12.34
C SER A 257 -2.43 18.73 13.31
N THR A 258 -1.34 19.00 14.03
CA THR A 258 -1.16 20.21 14.86
C THR A 258 -0.63 21.39 14.06
N ALA A 259 -0.01 21.14 12.90
CA ALA A 259 0.62 22.18 12.08
C ALA A 259 -0.40 23.10 11.40
N GLU A 260 -0.16 24.41 11.46
CA GLU A 260 -0.90 25.43 10.72
C GLU A 260 -0.67 25.24 9.21
N GLY A 261 -1.62 24.59 8.52
CA GLY A 261 -1.52 24.24 7.10
C GLY A 261 -1.63 22.74 6.79
N GLY A 262 -1.65 21.88 7.83
CA GLY A 262 -1.71 20.42 7.67
C GLY A 262 -0.38 19.80 7.24
N ILE A 263 -0.33 18.46 7.24
CA ILE A 263 0.85 17.70 6.81
C ILE A 263 0.79 17.38 5.32
N SER A 264 1.95 17.22 4.67
CA SER A 264 2.00 16.77 3.28
C SER A 264 1.45 15.35 3.15
N PHE A 265 0.75 15.06 2.05
CA PHE A 265 0.16 13.73 1.83
C PHE A 265 1.21 12.62 1.79
N ILE A 266 2.41 12.89 1.25
CA ILE A 266 3.50 11.90 1.24
C ILE A 266 3.98 11.57 2.65
N ASP A 267 4.01 12.55 3.56
CA ASP A 267 4.42 12.35 4.95
C ASP A 267 3.34 11.61 5.74
N ALA A 268 2.07 11.89 5.46
CA ALA A 268 0.94 11.12 5.98
C ALA A 268 0.97 9.66 5.49
N ALA A 269 1.24 9.44 4.20
CA ALA A 269 1.36 8.12 3.60
C ALA A 269 2.57 7.35 4.15
N PHE A 270 3.70 8.02 4.34
CA PHE A 270 4.89 7.43 4.96
C PHE A 270 4.60 7.01 6.39
N THR A 271 4.03 7.91 7.19
CA THR A 271 3.73 7.64 8.60
C THR A 271 2.68 6.53 8.73
N SER A 272 1.65 6.53 7.88
CA SER A 272 0.65 5.45 7.83
C SER A 272 1.28 4.11 7.47
N THR A 273 2.11 4.06 6.42
CA THR A 273 2.78 2.83 5.99
C THR A 273 3.71 2.31 7.08
N SER A 274 4.45 3.20 7.75
CA SER A 274 5.31 2.87 8.88
C SER A 274 4.52 2.34 10.08
N ALA A 275 3.36 2.93 10.40
CA ALA A 275 2.49 2.47 11.49
C ALA A 275 1.86 1.10 11.19
N VAL A 276 1.32 0.90 9.98
CA VAL A 276 0.66 -0.35 9.56
C VAL A 276 1.66 -1.48 9.36
N CYS A 277 2.82 -1.20 8.77
CA CYS A 277 3.91 -2.18 8.66
C CYS A 277 4.63 -2.41 9.99
N VAL A 278 4.33 -1.59 10.99
CA VAL A 278 4.89 -1.66 12.32
C VAL A 278 6.40 -1.51 12.27
N THR A 279 6.85 -0.55 11.47
CA THR A 279 8.27 -0.28 11.23
C THR A 279 8.81 0.68 12.27
N GLY A 280 8.22 1.87 12.43
CA GLY A 280 8.69 2.89 13.39
C GLY A 280 9.60 3.97 12.83
N LEU A 281 9.85 3.96 11.52
CA LEU A 281 10.52 5.08 10.86
C LEU A 281 9.58 6.29 10.85
N ILE A 282 10.08 7.44 11.33
CA ILE A 282 9.33 8.68 11.43
C ILE A 282 9.98 9.77 10.57
N VAL A 283 9.16 10.43 9.75
CA VAL A 283 9.55 11.64 9.01
C VAL A 283 9.16 12.89 9.80
N LEU A 284 8.01 12.82 10.48
CA LEU A 284 7.48 13.87 11.34
C LEU A 284 7.51 13.39 12.78
N ASP A 285 7.90 14.29 13.69
CA ASP A 285 7.97 13.98 15.11
C ASP A 285 6.55 13.74 15.68
N THR A 286 6.33 12.56 16.25
CA THR A 286 4.99 12.08 16.62
C THR A 286 4.26 12.95 17.64
N PRO A 287 4.87 13.33 18.78
CA PRO A 287 4.20 14.19 19.76
C PRO A 287 3.93 15.61 19.29
N THR A 288 4.74 16.14 18.37
CA THR A 288 4.62 17.54 17.94
C THR A 288 3.79 17.71 16.68
N ALA A 289 3.80 16.76 15.75
CA ALA A 289 3.09 16.85 14.48
C ALA A 289 1.63 16.35 14.53
N PHE A 290 1.30 15.47 15.47
CA PHE A 290 -0.03 14.86 15.55
C PHE A 290 -0.80 15.27 16.79
N THR A 291 -2.09 15.56 16.61
CA THR A 291 -3.03 15.83 17.70
C THR A 291 -3.33 14.54 18.47
N GLY A 292 -4.04 14.63 19.61
CA GLY A 292 -4.52 13.43 20.32
C GLY A 292 -5.36 12.50 19.43
N TYR A 293 -6.12 13.06 18.47
CA TYR A 293 -6.84 12.26 17.47
C TYR A 293 -5.87 11.54 16.51
N GLY A 294 -4.88 12.25 15.97
CA GLY A 294 -3.86 11.67 15.08
C GLY A 294 -3.04 10.57 15.77
N GLN A 295 -2.67 10.78 17.03
CA GLN A 295 -2.01 9.77 17.87
C GLN A 295 -2.91 8.54 18.09
N GLY A 296 -4.21 8.73 18.30
CA GLY A 296 -5.18 7.63 18.38
C GLY A 296 -5.30 6.83 17.07
N VAL A 297 -5.31 7.52 15.92
CA VAL A 297 -5.29 6.87 14.60
C VAL A 297 -4.00 6.07 14.40
N LEU A 298 -2.83 6.64 14.74
CA LEU A 298 -1.55 5.93 14.68
C LEU A 298 -1.57 4.66 15.54
N LEU A 299 -2.05 4.76 16.77
CA LEU A 299 -2.16 3.64 17.69
C LEU A 299 -3.06 2.52 17.13
N LEU A 300 -4.18 2.89 16.51
CA LEU A 300 -5.07 1.95 15.85
C LEU A 300 -4.40 1.25 14.66
N LEU A 301 -3.69 2.00 13.81
CA LEU A 301 -2.95 1.44 12.68
C LEU A 301 -1.86 0.47 13.13
N ILE A 302 -1.15 0.82 14.22
CA ILE A 302 -0.16 -0.05 14.87
C ILE A 302 -0.83 -1.34 15.37
N GLN A 303 -1.96 -1.26 16.08
CA GLN A 303 -2.64 -2.44 16.62
C GLN A 303 -3.11 -3.40 15.51
N VAL A 304 -3.77 -2.85 14.48
CA VAL A 304 -4.31 -3.64 13.36
C VAL A 304 -3.17 -4.23 12.53
N GLY A 305 -2.09 -3.48 12.31
CA GLY A 305 -0.88 -3.94 11.64
C GLY A 305 -0.12 -5.01 12.41
N GLY A 306 0.02 -4.82 13.73
CA GLY A 306 0.76 -5.67 14.66
C GLY A 306 0.12 -7.04 14.86
N LEU A 307 -1.19 -7.08 15.14
CA LEU A 307 -1.96 -8.33 15.21
C LEU A 307 -2.04 -9.05 13.85
N GLY A 308 -1.87 -8.30 12.76
CA GLY A 308 -2.09 -8.77 11.39
C GLY A 308 -3.56 -8.65 11.00
N ILE A 309 -3.79 -8.17 9.78
CA ILE A 309 -5.13 -7.86 9.25
C ILE A 309 -6.06 -9.08 9.31
N MET A 310 -5.54 -10.29 9.07
CA MET A 310 -6.32 -11.52 9.11
C MET A 310 -6.73 -11.89 10.53
N THR A 311 -5.84 -11.76 11.52
CA THR A 311 -6.16 -12.00 12.93
C THR A 311 -7.27 -11.06 13.37
N PHE A 312 -7.16 -9.76 13.03
CA PHE A 312 -8.15 -8.75 13.40
C PHE A 312 -9.49 -8.97 12.69
N SER A 313 -9.47 -9.25 11.37
CA SER A 313 -10.69 -9.52 10.60
C SER A 313 -11.40 -10.79 11.09
N THR A 314 -10.64 -11.86 11.33
CA THR A 314 -11.17 -13.13 11.85
C THR A 314 -11.77 -12.94 13.24
N ALA A 315 -11.15 -12.10 14.08
CA ALA A 315 -11.65 -11.78 15.42
C ALA A 315 -12.99 -11.06 15.35
N ALA A 316 -13.11 -10.06 14.48
CA ALA A 316 -14.35 -9.33 14.25
C ALA A 316 -15.46 -10.29 13.79
N PHE A 317 -15.19 -11.16 12.80
CA PHE A 317 -16.15 -12.16 12.34
C PHE A 317 -16.58 -13.14 13.44
N ALA A 318 -15.65 -13.60 14.27
CA ALA A 318 -15.93 -14.49 15.39
C ALA A 318 -16.79 -13.81 16.47
N MET A 319 -16.57 -12.53 16.77
CA MET A 319 -17.40 -11.75 17.71
C MET A 319 -18.82 -11.50 17.17
N LEU A 320 -18.95 -11.34 15.85
CA LEU A 320 -20.24 -11.18 15.14
C LEU A 320 -21.01 -12.51 14.97
N GLY A 321 -20.48 -13.64 15.46
CA GLY A 321 -21.11 -14.96 15.35
C GLY A 321 -21.22 -15.49 13.91
N ARG A 322 -20.45 -14.93 12.96
CA ARG A 322 -20.47 -15.34 11.56
C ARG A 322 -19.48 -16.48 11.31
N ARG A 323 -19.88 -17.45 10.48
CA ARG A 323 -18.98 -18.54 10.03
C ARG A 323 -17.92 -17.96 9.10
N LEU A 324 -16.66 -18.40 9.28
CA LEU A 324 -15.56 -18.04 8.41
C LEU A 324 -15.72 -18.78 7.07
N THR A 325 -15.35 -18.13 5.97
CA THR A 325 -15.28 -18.79 4.67
C THR A 325 -14.03 -19.68 4.60
N LEU A 326 -14.10 -20.80 3.88
CA LEU A 326 -13.00 -21.78 3.78
C LEU A 326 -11.69 -21.15 3.29
N SER A 327 -11.74 -20.16 2.40
CA SER A 327 -10.56 -19.44 1.92
C SER A 327 -9.92 -18.59 3.03
N HIS A 328 -10.74 -17.96 3.90
CA HIS A 328 -10.26 -17.18 5.03
C HIS A 328 -9.65 -18.08 6.11
N GLU A 329 -10.25 -19.24 6.37
CA GLU A 329 -9.72 -20.24 7.29
C GLU A 329 -8.36 -20.78 6.85
N ARG A 330 -8.19 -21.11 5.56
CA ARG A 330 -6.91 -21.58 5.00
C ARG A 330 -5.80 -20.54 5.18
N ALA A 331 -6.08 -19.28 4.84
CA ALA A 331 -5.12 -18.19 4.98
C ALA A 331 -4.71 -17.95 6.44
N VAL A 332 -5.63 -18.09 7.39
CA VAL A 332 -5.35 -17.96 8.83
C VAL A 332 -4.58 -19.17 9.38
N ALA A 333 -4.92 -20.39 8.94
CA ALA A 333 -4.23 -21.61 9.32
C ALA A 333 -2.75 -21.56 8.93
N GLU A 334 -2.48 -20.98 7.77
CA GLU A 334 -1.14 -20.78 7.23
C GLU A 334 -0.34 -19.71 8.00
N LEU A 335 -0.97 -18.58 8.34
CA LEU A 335 -0.36 -17.53 9.16
C LEU A 335 -0.03 -17.98 10.59
N LEU A 336 -0.87 -18.84 11.18
CA LEU A 336 -0.72 -19.38 12.53
C LEU A 336 0.05 -20.72 12.54
N GLY A 337 0.34 -21.27 11.35
CA GLY A 337 1.12 -22.49 11.14
C GLY A 337 0.50 -23.76 11.74
N GLY A 338 -0.83 -23.92 11.70
CA GLY A 338 -1.55 -25.07 12.26
C GLY A 338 -2.56 -25.69 11.30
N ASP A 339 -2.60 -27.03 11.24
CA ASP A 339 -3.46 -27.81 10.32
C ASP A 339 -4.90 -28.07 10.81
N ASP A 340 -5.19 -27.86 12.11
CA ASP A 340 -6.48 -28.24 12.70
C ASP A 340 -7.54 -27.13 12.60
N ARG A 341 -8.52 -27.31 11.70
CA ARG A 341 -9.67 -26.41 11.48
C ARG A 341 -10.48 -26.11 12.76
N THR A 342 -10.67 -27.08 13.64
CA THR A 342 -11.47 -26.93 14.87
C THR A 342 -10.81 -26.07 15.95
N ARG A 343 -9.51 -25.79 15.83
CA ARG A 343 -8.72 -25.05 16.85
C ARG A 343 -8.41 -23.61 16.45
N LEU A 344 -8.75 -23.20 15.23
CA LEU A 344 -8.35 -21.90 14.68
C LEU A 344 -8.91 -20.71 15.48
N VAL A 345 -10.19 -20.80 15.86
CA VAL A 345 -10.86 -19.80 16.70
C VAL A 345 -10.29 -19.77 18.12
N ASP A 346 -9.88 -20.92 18.65
CA ASP A 346 -9.25 -20.99 19.98
C ASP A 346 -7.86 -20.38 19.98
N VAL A 347 -7.05 -20.65 18.94
CA VAL A 347 -5.75 -20.00 18.75
C VAL A 347 -5.93 -18.48 18.64
N LEU A 348 -6.93 -18.02 17.89
CA LEU A 348 -7.24 -16.60 17.78
C LEU A 348 -7.64 -15.97 19.12
N ARG A 349 -8.56 -16.59 19.87
CA ARG A 349 -8.97 -16.11 21.20
C ARG A 349 -7.77 -16.06 22.15
N GLN A 350 -6.91 -17.07 22.09
CA GLN A 350 -5.68 -17.12 22.87
C GLN A 350 -4.72 -15.99 22.48
N THR A 351 -4.52 -15.74 21.19
CA THR A 351 -3.71 -14.63 20.67
C THR A 351 -4.20 -13.28 21.19
N LEU A 352 -5.50 -13.01 21.10
CA LEU A 352 -6.08 -11.75 21.58
C LEU A 352 -5.95 -11.61 23.10
N ARG A 353 -6.24 -12.67 23.86
CA ARG A 353 -6.11 -12.66 25.34
C ARG A 353 -4.68 -12.39 25.78
N VAL A 354 -3.71 -13.03 25.13
CA VAL A 354 -2.29 -12.83 25.46
C VAL A 354 -1.83 -11.43 25.07
N THR A 355 -2.22 -10.95 23.88
CA THR A 355 -1.86 -9.61 23.40
C THR A 355 -2.42 -8.53 24.30
N PHE A 356 -3.74 -8.41 24.42
CA PHE A 356 -4.36 -7.38 25.24
C PHE A 356 -4.03 -7.53 26.73
N GLY A 357 -3.80 -8.77 27.21
CA GLY A 357 -3.37 -9.01 28.58
C GLY A 357 -1.97 -8.43 28.86
N LEU A 358 -1.01 -8.69 27.98
CA LEU A 358 0.35 -8.16 28.13
C LEU A 358 0.41 -6.66 27.88
N GLU A 359 -0.31 -6.14 26.90
CA GLU A 359 -0.44 -4.70 26.65
C GLU A 359 -1.05 -3.97 27.85
N ALA A 360 -2.09 -4.53 28.49
CA ALA A 360 -2.69 -3.93 29.67
C ALA A 360 -1.72 -3.90 30.87
N VAL A 361 -1.03 -5.02 31.14
CA VAL A 361 -0.02 -5.08 32.21
C VAL A 361 1.12 -4.11 31.95
N GLY A 362 1.62 -4.09 30.70
CA GLY A 362 2.66 -3.16 30.26
C GLY A 362 2.22 -1.70 30.37
N ALA A 363 0.98 -1.39 30.00
CA ALA A 363 0.43 -0.04 30.06
C ALA A 363 0.30 0.45 31.51
N LEU A 364 -0.16 -0.41 32.42
CA LEU A 364 -0.24 -0.09 33.85
C LEU A 364 1.14 0.13 34.46
N TRP A 365 2.12 -0.72 34.13
CA TRP A 365 3.50 -0.55 34.58
C TRP A 365 4.10 0.76 34.05
N LEU A 366 4.05 0.99 32.74
CA LEU A 366 4.61 2.19 32.13
C LEU A 366 3.90 3.46 32.60
N ALA A 367 2.58 3.44 32.76
CA ALA A 367 1.84 4.57 33.31
C ALA A 367 2.27 4.89 34.75
N ALA A 368 2.49 3.89 35.59
CA ALA A 368 3.02 4.10 36.93
C ALA A 368 4.44 4.72 36.89
N CYS A 369 5.33 4.22 36.02
CA CYS A 369 6.67 4.78 35.85
C CYS A 369 6.65 6.23 35.35
N PHE A 370 5.82 6.56 34.37
CA PHE A 370 5.71 7.92 33.83
C PHE A 370 5.08 8.89 34.83
N TRP A 371 4.10 8.43 35.61
CA TRP A 371 3.52 9.22 36.70
C TRP A 371 4.56 9.53 37.79
N LEU A 372 5.36 8.54 38.20
CA LEU A 372 6.46 8.73 39.15
C LEU A 372 7.58 9.63 38.59
N SER A 373 7.69 9.74 37.26
CA SER A 373 8.65 10.62 36.59
C SER A 373 8.17 12.07 36.46
N GLY A 374 6.95 12.38 36.94
CA GLY A 374 6.42 13.75 37.01
C GLY A 374 5.34 14.10 35.98
N ASP A 375 4.90 13.15 35.13
CA ASP A 375 3.79 13.39 34.22
C ASP A 375 2.45 13.51 34.97
N THR A 376 1.52 14.30 34.43
CA THR A 376 0.14 14.34 34.93
C THR A 376 -0.51 12.97 34.74
N LEU A 377 -1.44 12.58 35.63
CA LEU A 377 -2.05 11.25 35.61
C LEU A 377 -2.62 10.87 34.24
N LEU A 378 -3.33 11.80 33.59
CA LEU A 378 -3.91 11.58 32.26
C LEU A 378 -2.83 11.35 31.19
N MET A 379 -1.78 12.17 31.20
CA MET A 379 -0.66 12.05 30.25
C MET A 379 0.15 10.78 30.49
N ALA A 380 0.37 10.42 31.75
CA ALA A 380 1.08 9.20 32.13
C ALA A 380 0.33 7.95 31.66
N VAL A 381 -1.00 7.90 31.84
CA VAL A 381 -1.84 6.80 31.33
C VAL A 381 -1.80 6.76 29.80
N TRP A 382 -1.97 7.91 29.13
CA TRP A 382 -1.94 7.96 27.67
C TRP A 382 -0.60 7.49 27.09
N ARG A 383 0.52 8.01 27.62
CA ARG A 383 1.88 7.58 27.25
C ARG A 383 2.11 6.11 27.57
N GLY A 384 1.66 5.64 28.74
CA GLY A 384 1.79 4.24 29.14
C GLY A 384 1.08 3.30 28.18
N VAL A 385 -0.18 3.60 27.81
CA VAL A 385 -0.96 2.81 26.85
C VAL A 385 -0.32 2.84 25.46
N PHE A 386 0.03 4.04 24.96
CA PHE A 386 0.62 4.19 23.64
C PHE A 386 1.96 3.45 23.52
N THR A 387 2.87 3.66 24.47
CA THR A 387 4.18 2.99 24.48
C THR A 387 4.02 1.49 24.69
N SER A 388 3.05 1.02 25.47
CA SER A 388 2.84 -0.42 25.67
C SER A 388 2.41 -1.14 24.39
N ILE A 389 1.40 -0.60 23.70
CA ILE A 389 0.92 -1.15 22.42
C ILE A 389 2.02 -1.04 21.36
N SER A 390 2.68 0.11 21.26
CA SER A 390 3.78 0.31 20.33
C SER A 390 4.94 -0.67 20.59
N ALA A 391 5.28 -0.91 21.87
CA ALA A 391 6.31 -1.87 22.25
C ALA A 391 5.93 -3.31 21.95
N PHE A 392 4.70 -3.74 22.29
CA PHE A 392 4.23 -5.10 22.02
C PHE A 392 4.05 -5.37 20.52
N CYS A 393 3.56 -4.40 19.77
CA CYS A 393 3.48 -4.53 18.31
C CYS A 393 4.85 -4.46 17.64
N ASN A 394 5.90 -4.04 18.35
CA ASN A 394 7.23 -3.74 17.83
C ASN A 394 7.22 -2.56 16.82
N ALA A 395 6.46 -1.51 17.11
CA ALA A 395 6.22 -0.39 16.20
C ALA A 395 7.21 0.75 16.33
N GLY A 396 7.89 0.92 17.45
CA GLY A 396 8.91 1.97 17.65
C GLY A 396 8.42 3.41 17.76
N PHE A 397 7.13 3.67 17.54
CA PHE A 397 6.55 4.99 17.77
C PHE A 397 6.54 5.33 19.26
N ALA A 398 6.98 6.55 19.59
CA ALA A 398 6.99 7.09 20.95
C ALA A 398 6.26 8.44 20.99
N LEU A 399 5.66 8.77 22.14
CA LEU A 399 5.07 10.10 22.40
C LEU A 399 6.09 11.08 23.00
N GLN A 400 7.37 10.76 22.86
CA GLN A 400 8.50 11.58 23.25
C GLN A 400 9.41 11.73 22.04
N SER A 401 9.83 12.96 21.72
CA SER A 401 10.60 13.23 20.49
C SER A 401 11.95 12.53 20.46
N ALA A 402 12.55 12.32 21.63
CA ALA A 402 13.80 11.59 21.79
C ALA A 402 13.59 10.09 22.10
N SER A 403 12.41 9.53 21.79
CA SER A 403 12.04 8.15 22.13
C SER A 403 12.24 7.87 23.64
N LEU A 404 13.07 6.88 24.01
CA LEU A 404 13.32 6.51 25.41
C LEU A 404 14.68 6.99 25.94
N ILE A 405 15.41 7.84 25.21
CA ILE A 405 16.68 8.43 25.66
C ILE A 405 16.53 9.15 27.02
N PRO A 406 15.45 9.92 27.29
CA PRO A 406 15.26 10.54 28.61
C PRO A 406 15.17 9.54 29.78
N TYR A 407 14.87 8.27 29.48
CA TYR A 407 14.72 7.19 30.45
C TYR A 407 15.94 6.26 30.50
N GLN A 408 17.08 6.65 29.95
CA GLN A 408 18.31 5.83 29.93
C GLN A 408 18.81 5.42 31.32
N HIS A 409 18.48 6.18 32.37
CA HIS A 409 18.81 5.86 33.77
C HIS A 409 17.68 5.12 34.52
N SER A 410 16.55 4.88 33.86
CA SER A 410 15.39 4.20 34.43
C SER A 410 15.32 2.77 33.92
N GLY A 411 16.00 1.86 34.63
CA GLY A 411 15.93 0.42 34.33
C GLY A 411 14.48 -0.10 34.31
N ALA A 412 13.59 0.46 35.13
CA ALA A 412 12.19 0.06 35.16
C ALA A 412 11.45 0.28 33.83
N VAL A 413 11.67 1.43 33.17
CA VAL A 413 11.06 1.72 31.86
C VAL A 413 11.68 0.87 30.77
N LEU A 414 13.02 0.78 30.73
CA LEU A 414 13.73 0.01 29.71
C LEU A 414 13.37 -1.48 29.77
N HIS A 415 13.30 -2.08 30.96
CA HIS A 415 12.94 -3.49 31.10
C HIS A 415 11.46 -3.76 30.79
N ALA A 416 10.55 -2.85 31.14
CA ALA A 416 9.13 -2.98 30.78
C ALA A 416 8.94 -2.98 29.25
N VAL A 417 9.57 -2.02 28.56
CA VAL A 417 9.52 -1.95 27.09
C VAL A 417 10.24 -3.14 26.45
N ALA A 418 11.44 -3.50 26.91
CA ALA A 418 12.17 -4.65 26.38
C ALA A 418 11.37 -5.96 26.54
N ALA A 419 10.69 -6.16 27.67
CA ALA A 419 9.87 -7.33 27.90
C ALA A 419 8.68 -7.40 26.92
N LEU A 420 8.02 -6.26 26.66
CA LEU A 420 6.94 -6.18 25.66
C LEU A 420 7.45 -6.46 24.25
N ILE A 421 8.61 -5.91 23.86
CA ILE A 421 9.24 -6.16 22.56
C ILE A 421 9.56 -7.64 22.37
N VAL A 422 10.16 -8.27 23.37
CA VAL A 422 10.50 -9.70 23.32
C VAL A 422 9.23 -10.54 23.30
N ALA A 423 8.22 -10.19 24.09
CA ALA A 423 6.94 -10.89 24.09
C ALA A 423 6.22 -10.76 22.74
N GLY A 424 6.12 -9.57 22.16
CA GLY A 424 5.52 -9.32 20.85
C GLY A 424 6.28 -9.96 19.68
N GLY A 425 7.61 -9.91 19.74
CA GLY A 425 8.48 -10.58 18.78
C GLY A 425 8.42 -12.11 18.85
N LEU A 426 8.04 -12.66 20.00
CA LEU A 426 7.64 -14.07 20.14
C LEU A 426 6.18 -14.24 19.68
N SER A 427 5.85 -15.38 19.11
CA SER A 427 4.44 -15.62 18.77
C SER A 427 3.61 -15.87 20.05
N PRO A 428 2.30 -15.53 20.05
CA PRO A 428 1.42 -15.85 21.17
C PRO A 428 1.44 -17.33 21.54
N ALA A 429 1.64 -18.21 20.56
CA ALA A 429 1.84 -19.65 20.76
C ALA A 429 3.15 -19.96 21.53
N ALA A 430 4.24 -19.25 21.24
CA ALA A 430 5.50 -19.38 21.98
C ALA A 430 5.36 -18.86 23.42
N ILE A 431 4.65 -17.75 23.65
CA ILE A 431 4.39 -17.22 25.00
C ILE A 431 3.66 -18.26 25.85
N VAL A 432 2.62 -18.90 25.31
CA VAL A 432 1.88 -19.96 26.05
C VAL A 432 2.69 -21.24 26.20
N ALA A 433 3.65 -21.50 25.32
CA ALA A 433 4.59 -22.61 25.46
C ALA A 433 5.71 -22.33 26.48
N LEU A 434 5.94 -21.07 26.88
CA LEU A 434 7.05 -20.68 27.77
C LEU A 434 7.08 -21.45 29.11
N PRO A 435 5.95 -21.67 29.83
CA PRO A 435 5.95 -22.44 31.08
C PRO A 435 6.30 -23.92 30.88
N GLN A 436 6.28 -24.44 29.64
CA GLN A 436 6.66 -25.81 29.35
C GLN A 436 8.18 -25.98 29.34
N LEU A 437 8.93 -24.89 29.10
CA LEU A 437 10.39 -24.86 29.15
C LEU A 437 10.91 -25.12 30.57
N THR A 438 10.27 -24.53 31.58
CA THR A 438 10.66 -24.68 32.99
C THR A 438 10.15 -25.97 33.63
N ARG A 439 9.05 -26.54 33.11
CA ARG A 439 8.43 -27.77 33.62
C ARG A 439 8.92 -29.07 32.96
N GLY A 440 9.96 -29.01 32.12
CA GLY A 440 10.57 -30.19 31.49
C GLY A 440 9.66 -30.94 30.51
N ARG A 441 8.61 -30.30 29.98
CA ARG A 441 7.67 -30.94 29.02
C ARG A 441 8.26 -30.94 27.61
N ARG A 442 7.81 -31.88 26.77
CA ARG A 442 8.29 -32.04 25.39
C ARG A 442 7.85 -30.85 24.51
N LEU A 443 8.76 -29.93 24.22
CA LEU A 443 8.58 -28.87 23.23
C LEU A 443 8.65 -29.41 21.79
N THR A 444 7.84 -28.84 20.90
CA THR A 444 7.93 -29.10 19.46
C THR A 444 9.24 -28.55 18.89
N LEU A 445 9.69 -29.10 17.76
CA LEU A 445 10.91 -28.65 17.08
C LEU A 445 10.87 -27.14 16.79
N ARG A 446 9.74 -26.67 16.27
CA ARG A 446 9.48 -25.24 15.98
C ARG A 446 9.72 -24.35 17.20
N MET A 447 9.19 -24.72 18.36
CA MET A 447 9.35 -23.91 19.58
C MET A 447 10.80 -23.93 20.10
N LYS A 448 11.48 -25.07 20.00
CA LYS A 448 12.91 -25.14 20.35
C LYS A 448 13.76 -24.20 19.49
N MET A 449 13.52 -24.19 18.17
CA MET A 449 14.20 -23.26 17.24
C MET A 449 13.92 -21.80 17.58
N VAL A 450 12.65 -21.45 17.85
CA VAL A 450 12.24 -20.09 18.23
C VAL A 450 12.96 -19.62 19.49
N PHE A 451 12.93 -20.40 20.56
CA PHE A 451 13.55 -20.02 21.83
C PHE A 451 15.09 -19.99 21.73
N SER A 452 15.70 -20.99 21.09
CA SER A 452 17.16 -21.02 20.96
C SER A 452 17.68 -19.85 20.15
N MET A 453 17.06 -19.57 18.99
CA MET A 453 17.51 -18.48 18.13
C MET A 453 17.28 -17.11 18.77
N THR A 454 16.12 -16.91 19.41
CA THR A 454 15.81 -15.64 20.10
C THR A 454 16.78 -15.42 21.26
N ALA A 455 17.08 -16.44 22.06
CA ALA A 455 18.07 -16.35 23.14
C ALA A 455 19.47 -16.02 22.61
N THR A 456 19.92 -16.68 21.53
CA THR A 456 21.21 -16.40 20.91
C THR A 456 21.31 -14.95 20.43
N LEU A 457 20.28 -14.43 19.77
CA LEU A 457 20.29 -13.06 19.26
C LEU A 457 20.23 -12.01 20.37
N LEU A 458 19.43 -12.23 21.42
CA LEU A 458 19.32 -11.31 22.55
C LEU A 458 20.58 -11.31 23.43
N VAL A 459 21.08 -12.48 23.80
CA VAL A 459 22.27 -12.58 24.66
C VAL A 459 23.53 -12.23 23.87
N GLY A 460 23.65 -12.72 22.63
CA GLY A 460 24.78 -12.40 21.76
C GLY A 460 24.83 -10.92 21.41
N GLY A 461 23.69 -10.32 21.02
CA GLY A 461 23.59 -8.88 20.76
C GLY A 461 23.92 -8.06 22.00
N PHE A 462 23.39 -8.43 23.17
CA PHE A 462 23.68 -7.76 24.44
C PHE A 462 25.18 -7.75 24.75
N VAL A 463 25.84 -8.91 24.71
CA VAL A 463 27.27 -9.03 25.03
C VAL A 463 28.12 -8.24 24.05
N LEU A 464 27.85 -8.37 22.75
CA LEU A 464 28.64 -7.70 21.71
C LEU A 464 28.45 -6.18 21.75
N LEU A 465 27.22 -5.68 21.86
CA LEU A 465 26.96 -4.24 21.95
C LEU A 465 27.52 -3.64 23.24
N LEU A 466 27.38 -4.34 24.37
CA LEU A 466 27.98 -3.91 25.63
C LEU A 466 29.50 -3.76 25.52
N ALA A 467 30.17 -4.73 24.86
CA ALA A 467 31.61 -4.71 24.67
C ALA A 467 32.06 -3.58 23.73
N LEU A 468 31.36 -3.37 22.62
CA LEU A 468 31.71 -2.35 21.63
C LEU A 468 31.45 -0.93 22.15
N GLU A 469 30.34 -0.72 22.87
CA GLU A 469 29.89 0.62 23.28
C GLU A 469 30.33 1.02 24.69
N TRP A 470 31.05 0.15 25.41
CA TRP A 470 31.43 0.37 26.81
C TRP A 470 32.07 1.73 27.11
N ASN A 471 32.92 2.19 26.19
CA ASN A 471 33.67 3.45 26.27
C ASN A 471 33.22 4.48 25.22
N VAL A 472 32.09 4.24 24.54
CA VAL A 472 31.57 5.11 23.47
C VAL A 472 30.20 5.64 23.90
N SER A 473 29.08 5.14 23.35
CA SER A 473 27.75 5.64 23.69
C SER A 473 27.33 5.36 25.14
N LEU A 474 27.95 4.38 25.80
CA LEU A 474 27.71 4.05 27.20
C LEU A 474 28.76 4.68 28.14
N ALA A 475 29.67 5.51 27.63
CA ALA A 475 30.67 6.18 28.45
C ALA A 475 30.01 7.10 29.48
N GLY A 476 30.57 7.16 30.69
CA GLY A 476 30.07 8.03 31.78
C GLY A 476 28.80 7.52 32.49
N MET A 477 28.17 6.45 32.02
CA MET A 477 27.03 5.83 32.71
C MET A 477 27.47 4.92 33.88
N SER A 478 26.59 4.77 34.87
CA SER A 478 26.79 3.79 35.95
C SER A 478 26.81 2.36 35.41
N LEU A 479 27.43 1.41 36.12
CA LEU A 479 27.48 0.01 35.69
C LEU A 479 26.09 -0.56 35.41
N ALA A 480 25.12 -0.28 36.27
CA ALA A 480 23.74 -0.72 36.10
C ALA A 480 23.10 -0.13 34.82
N ASP A 481 23.30 1.17 34.58
CA ASP A 481 22.76 1.83 33.38
C ASP A 481 23.39 1.30 32.10
N LYS A 482 24.70 1.01 32.10
CA LYS A 482 25.36 0.39 30.95
C LYS A 482 24.74 -0.96 30.61
N LEU A 483 24.53 -1.80 31.61
CA LEU A 483 23.91 -3.13 31.43
C LEU A 483 22.47 -3.00 30.94
N ASN A 484 21.68 -2.10 31.54
CA ASN A 484 20.29 -1.88 31.16
C ASN A 484 20.17 -1.36 29.71
N ASN A 485 21.00 -0.39 29.32
CA ASN A 485 20.98 0.18 27.97
C ASN A 485 21.48 -0.80 26.92
N ALA A 486 22.56 -1.55 27.19
CA ALA A 486 23.03 -2.56 26.24
C ALA A 486 22.01 -3.69 26.04
N TRP A 487 21.33 -4.11 27.12
CA TRP A 487 20.24 -5.10 27.03
C TRP A 487 19.10 -4.56 26.18
N PHE A 488 18.71 -3.30 26.44
CA PHE A 488 17.67 -2.64 25.68
C PHE A 488 18.01 -2.49 24.20
N GLN A 489 19.24 -2.09 23.87
CA GLN A 489 19.73 -2.02 22.49
C GLN A 489 19.63 -3.39 21.81
N SER A 490 20.02 -4.48 22.48
CA SER A 490 19.86 -5.81 21.88
C SER A 490 18.39 -6.21 21.69
N ALA A 491 17.50 -5.83 22.61
CA ALA A 491 16.07 -6.11 22.49
C ALA A 491 15.41 -5.31 21.36
N THR A 492 15.72 -4.01 21.22
CA THR A 492 15.10 -3.15 20.19
C THR A 492 15.46 -3.55 18.77
N LEU A 493 16.63 -4.18 18.56
CA LEU A 493 17.04 -4.76 17.27
C LEU A 493 16.12 -5.89 16.78
N ARG A 494 15.25 -6.41 17.65
CA ARG A 494 14.20 -7.38 17.31
C ARG A 494 12.96 -6.68 16.74
N THR A 495 13.25 -5.76 15.81
CA THR A 495 12.32 -4.98 15.00
C THR A 495 11.45 -3.95 15.74
N ALA A 496 11.92 -3.31 16.82
CA ALA A 496 11.06 -2.49 17.67
C ALA A 496 11.34 -0.98 17.68
N GLY A 497 12.47 -0.49 17.18
CA GLY A 497 12.60 0.93 16.80
C GLY A 497 12.80 1.95 17.91
N PHE A 498 12.77 1.54 19.18
CA PHE A 498 13.00 2.45 20.30
C PHE A 498 14.49 2.72 20.53
N ASN A 499 14.82 3.98 20.83
CA ASN A 499 16.18 4.43 21.15
C ASN A 499 16.28 4.73 22.65
N SER A 500 17.25 4.11 23.35
CA SER A 500 17.62 4.50 24.72
C SER A 500 18.92 5.29 24.78
N VAL A 501 19.70 5.29 23.69
CA VAL A 501 20.89 6.14 23.50
C VAL A 501 20.83 6.81 22.14
N GLY A 502 21.59 7.89 21.95
CA GLY A 502 21.67 8.56 20.66
C GLY A 502 22.30 7.67 19.58
N MET A 503 21.54 7.33 18.55
CA MET A 503 21.99 6.46 17.45
C MET A 503 23.18 7.01 16.66
N GLN A 504 23.35 8.33 16.65
CA GLN A 504 24.48 9.01 15.99
C GLN A 504 25.79 8.90 16.79
N ALA A 505 25.71 8.50 18.07
CA ALA A 505 26.88 8.37 18.95
C ALA A 505 27.46 6.95 18.95
N LEU A 506 26.89 6.02 18.18
CA LEU A 506 27.34 4.63 18.12
C LEU A 506 28.63 4.50 17.31
N SER A 507 29.45 3.53 17.69
CA SER A 507 30.64 3.19 16.90
C SER A 507 30.25 2.57 15.53
N PRO A 508 31.07 2.74 14.47
CA PRO A 508 30.81 2.11 13.17
C PRO A 508 30.71 0.58 13.24
N ALA A 509 31.46 -0.04 14.16
CA ALA A 509 31.40 -1.48 14.42
C ALA A 509 30.02 -1.89 14.97
N SER A 510 29.46 -1.12 15.91
CA SER A 510 28.11 -1.36 16.42
C SER A 510 27.05 -1.14 15.35
N ILE A 511 27.15 -0.10 14.52
CA ILE A 511 26.23 0.13 13.39
C ILE A 511 26.23 -1.09 12.44
N THR A 512 27.42 -1.62 12.12
CA THR A 512 27.58 -2.80 11.26
C THR A 512 26.95 -4.04 11.92
N LEU A 513 27.21 -4.27 13.21
CA LEU A 513 26.61 -5.36 13.96
C LEU A 513 25.09 -5.26 14.00
N MET A 514 24.57 -4.06 14.24
CA MET A 514 23.14 -3.77 14.28
C MET A 514 22.49 -4.12 12.93
N ILE A 515 23.10 -3.76 11.79
CA ILE A 515 22.60 -4.12 10.46
C ILE A 515 22.39 -5.64 10.34
N PHE A 516 23.35 -6.46 10.76
CA PHE A 516 23.20 -7.93 10.72
C PHE A 516 22.09 -8.42 11.65
N LEU A 517 22.00 -7.88 12.87
CA LEU A 517 21.00 -8.28 13.86
C LEU A 517 19.58 -7.88 13.45
N MET A 518 19.42 -6.71 12.82
CA MET A 518 18.13 -6.18 12.33
C MET A 518 17.54 -7.01 11.19
N PHE A 519 18.40 -7.56 10.34
CA PHE A 519 17.95 -8.36 9.20
C PHE A 519 17.22 -9.63 9.64
N ILE A 520 17.66 -10.21 10.76
CA ILE A 520 16.95 -11.29 11.43
C ILE A 520 15.91 -10.65 12.35
N GLY A 521 14.64 -10.71 11.97
CA GLY A 521 13.52 -10.22 12.77
C GLY A 521 12.91 -11.31 13.65
N GLY A 522 11.67 -11.12 14.10
CA GLY A 522 11.00 -11.95 15.10
C GLY A 522 10.59 -13.37 14.68
N SER A 523 9.83 -14.02 15.53
CA SER A 523 9.40 -15.40 15.32
C SER A 523 8.15 -15.49 14.42
N PRO A 524 7.94 -16.61 13.71
CA PRO A 524 6.72 -16.81 12.92
C PRO A 524 5.47 -16.70 13.78
N GLY A 525 4.49 -15.90 13.33
CA GLY A 525 3.27 -15.60 14.08
C GLY A 525 3.42 -14.54 15.18
N GLY A 526 4.59 -13.90 15.31
CA GLY A 526 4.79 -12.71 16.14
C GLY A 526 4.57 -11.40 15.36
N THR A 527 4.66 -10.28 16.06
CA THR A 527 4.36 -8.93 15.54
C THR A 527 5.52 -8.31 14.75
N ALA A 528 6.73 -8.86 14.87
CA ALA A 528 7.95 -8.39 14.21
C ALA A 528 8.06 -8.81 12.74
N GLY A 529 8.62 -7.96 11.86
CA GLY A 529 8.89 -8.28 10.44
C GLY A 529 10.27 -8.92 10.21
N GLY A 530 10.85 -8.68 9.04
CA GLY A 530 12.16 -9.20 8.62
C GLY A 530 12.20 -10.72 8.38
N ILE A 531 13.43 -11.26 8.23
CA ILE A 531 13.61 -12.71 8.12
C ILE A 531 13.34 -13.34 9.48
N LYS A 532 12.42 -14.30 9.51
CA LYS A 532 12.00 -14.93 10.76
C LYS A 532 13.13 -15.71 11.42
N THR A 533 13.10 -15.79 12.76
CA THR A 533 14.09 -16.54 13.55
C THR A 533 14.25 -17.98 13.10
N THR A 534 13.16 -18.66 12.76
CA THR A 534 13.20 -20.05 12.27
C THR A 534 13.85 -20.15 10.91
N THR A 535 13.62 -19.19 10.01
CA THR A 535 14.26 -19.13 8.70
C THR A 535 15.76 -18.95 8.86
N ALA A 536 16.19 -17.99 9.69
CA ALA A 536 17.60 -17.79 10.00
C ALA A 536 18.23 -19.05 10.60
N PHE A 537 17.57 -19.69 11.58
CA PHE A 537 18.05 -20.94 12.18
C PHE A 537 18.27 -22.02 11.12
N VAL A 538 17.29 -22.24 10.23
CA VAL A 538 17.37 -23.26 9.18
C VAL A 538 18.47 -22.93 8.16
N VAL A 539 18.70 -21.66 7.82
CA VAL A 539 19.78 -21.24 6.89
C VAL A 539 21.17 -21.51 7.47
N PHE A 540 21.37 -21.38 8.78
CA PHE A 540 22.66 -21.67 9.42
C PHE A 540 22.89 -23.16 9.68
N MET A 541 21.84 -23.98 9.77
CA MET A 541 21.98 -25.40 10.11
C MET A 541 22.77 -26.24 9.09
N PRO A 542 22.69 -26.02 7.76
CA PRO A 542 23.56 -26.67 6.78
C PRO A 542 25.05 -26.46 7.05
N ILE A 543 25.46 -25.25 7.48
CA ILE A 543 26.86 -24.95 7.81
C ILE A 543 27.32 -25.82 8.98
N VAL A 544 26.52 -25.88 10.05
CA VAL A 544 26.79 -26.73 11.22
C VAL A 544 26.83 -28.21 10.85
N THR A 545 25.98 -28.62 9.91
CA THR A 545 25.87 -30.01 9.44
C THR A 545 27.10 -30.41 8.62
N ALA A 546 27.56 -29.53 7.72
CA ALA A 546 28.76 -29.71 6.92
C ALA A 546 30.03 -29.78 7.79
N ILE A 547 30.18 -28.88 8.77
CA ILE A 547 31.29 -28.91 9.73
C ILE A 547 31.33 -30.23 10.52
N ARG A 548 30.17 -30.82 10.79
CA ARG A 548 30.04 -32.11 11.50
C ARG A 548 30.19 -33.33 10.58
N GLY A 549 30.38 -33.15 9.28
CA GLY A 549 30.49 -34.24 8.31
C GLY A 549 29.21 -35.08 8.19
N ARG A 550 28.03 -34.49 8.39
CA ARG A 550 26.73 -35.17 8.24
C ARG A 550 26.09 -34.80 6.91
N GLN A 551 25.29 -35.70 6.35
CA GLN A 551 24.53 -35.44 5.11
C GLN A 551 23.14 -34.85 5.38
N GLU A 552 22.55 -35.17 6.53
CA GLU A 552 21.20 -34.76 6.88
C GLU A 552 21.20 -33.58 7.86
N VAL A 553 20.44 -32.54 7.52
CA VAL A 553 20.28 -31.37 8.37
C VAL A 553 19.41 -31.74 9.56
N THR A 554 20.02 -31.87 10.74
CA THR A 554 19.35 -32.34 11.97
C THR A 554 19.46 -31.32 13.10
N ALA A 555 18.35 -31.05 13.79
CA ALA A 555 18.28 -30.17 14.94
C ALA A 555 17.46 -30.80 16.08
N PHE A 556 17.96 -30.69 17.32
CA PHE A 556 17.29 -31.21 18.52
C PHE A 556 16.83 -32.68 18.43
N GLY A 557 17.60 -33.53 17.74
CA GLY A 557 17.29 -34.95 17.53
C GLY A 557 16.20 -35.22 16.49
N ARG A 558 15.93 -34.27 15.58
CA ARG A 558 14.98 -34.42 14.47
C ARG A 558 15.61 -33.91 13.17
N GLU A 559 15.24 -34.53 12.06
CA GLU A 559 15.64 -34.09 10.72
C GLU A 559 14.76 -32.93 10.25
N ILE A 560 15.36 -32.00 9.51
CA ILE A 560 14.68 -30.90 8.82
C ILE A 560 14.58 -31.28 7.34
N PRO A 561 13.37 -31.32 6.75
CA PRO A 561 13.20 -31.66 5.34
C PRO A 561 14.02 -30.75 4.41
N ARG A 562 14.64 -31.33 3.37
CA ARG A 562 15.44 -30.57 2.38
C ARG A 562 14.67 -29.43 1.74
N GLU A 563 13.38 -29.63 1.44
CA GLU A 563 12.50 -28.60 0.91
C GLU A 563 12.41 -27.37 1.84
N THR A 564 12.35 -27.59 3.16
CA THR A 564 12.33 -26.50 4.14
C THR A 564 13.65 -25.72 4.14
N VAL A 565 14.78 -26.42 3.95
CA VAL A 565 16.11 -25.80 3.84
C VAL A 565 16.20 -24.94 2.58
N TYR A 566 15.81 -25.47 1.42
CA TYR A 566 15.82 -24.71 0.17
C TYR A 566 14.89 -23.51 0.21
N ARG A 567 13.68 -23.68 0.77
CA ARG A 567 12.73 -22.58 0.93
C ARG A 567 13.28 -21.48 1.84
N ALA A 568 13.91 -21.84 2.95
CA ALA A 568 14.53 -20.88 3.86
C ALA A 568 15.70 -20.13 3.19
N ALA A 569 16.54 -20.84 2.43
CA ALA A 569 17.62 -20.24 1.66
C ALA A 569 17.10 -19.28 0.57
N ALA A 570 16.05 -19.67 -0.16
CA ALA A 570 15.42 -18.81 -1.17
C ALA A 570 14.87 -17.52 -0.57
N ILE A 571 14.19 -17.58 0.58
CA ILE A 571 13.70 -16.39 1.30
C ILE A 571 14.87 -15.49 1.71
N ALA A 572 15.96 -16.07 2.22
CA ALA A 572 17.14 -15.30 2.62
C ALA A 572 17.83 -14.61 1.45
N VAL A 573 18.05 -15.32 0.34
CA VAL A 573 18.65 -14.76 -0.88
C VAL A 573 17.77 -13.66 -1.47
N LEU A 574 16.46 -13.87 -1.56
CA LEU A 574 15.54 -12.86 -2.05
C LEU A 574 15.55 -11.59 -1.17
N GLY A 575 15.61 -11.77 0.16
CA GLY A 575 15.75 -10.67 1.11
C GLY A 575 17.04 -9.87 0.87
N MET A 576 18.18 -10.55 0.71
CA MET A 576 19.47 -9.90 0.44
C MET A 576 19.48 -9.17 -0.91
N LEU A 577 18.92 -9.76 -1.97
CA LEU A 577 18.78 -9.11 -3.27
C LEU A 577 17.90 -7.86 -3.20
N THR A 578 16.83 -7.90 -2.40
CA THR A 578 15.94 -6.75 -2.19
C THR A 578 16.68 -5.62 -1.47
N VAL A 579 17.47 -5.92 -0.43
CA VAL A 579 18.33 -4.95 0.26
C VAL A 579 19.32 -4.32 -0.72
N ALA A 580 20.01 -5.14 -1.52
CA ALA A 580 20.99 -4.66 -2.50
C ALA A 580 20.36 -3.73 -3.54
N PHE A 581 19.20 -4.11 -4.10
CA PHE A 581 18.48 -3.29 -5.07
C PHE A 581 18.01 -1.97 -4.47
N ALA A 582 17.40 -2.00 -3.28
CA ALA A 582 16.94 -0.81 -2.58
C ALA A 582 18.09 0.14 -2.22
N LEU A 583 19.24 -0.41 -1.80
CA LEU A 583 20.44 0.39 -1.52
C LEU A 583 20.92 1.14 -2.77
N VAL A 584 21.03 0.45 -3.91
CA VAL A 584 21.44 1.08 -5.18
C VAL A 584 20.42 2.16 -5.59
N ALA A 585 19.13 1.86 -5.52
CA ALA A 585 18.08 2.82 -5.85
C ALA A 585 18.14 4.08 -4.96
N LEU A 586 18.40 3.91 -3.65
CA LEU A 586 18.51 5.02 -2.72
C LEU A 586 19.79 5.84 -2.95
N GLN A 587 20.92 5.19 -3.25
CA GLN A 587 22.19 5.86 -3.56
C GLN A 587 22.15 6.66 -4.88
N VAL A 588 21.41 6.18 -5.87
CA VAL A 588 21.24 6.90 -7.16
C VAL A 588 20.34 8.12 -7.00
N THR A 589 19.38 8.07 -6.08
CA THR A 589 18.36 9.12 -5.93
C THR A 589 18.67 10.13 -4.84
N GLN A 590 19.36 9.71 -3.77
CA GLN A 590 19.65 10.54 -2.58
C GLN A 590 21.15 10.71 -2.37
N ALA A 591 21.57 11.92 -2.03
CA ALA A 591 22.95 12.23 -1.65
C ALA A 591 23.20 11.88 -0.16
N ILE A 592 23.21 10.58 0.16
CA ILE A 592 23.38 10.06 1.53
C ILE A 592 24.58 9.09 1.56
N PRO A 593 25.43 9.11 2.61
CA PRO A 593 26.51 8.13 2.77
C PRO A 593 26.02 6.67 2.71
N MET A 594 26.88 5.77 2.21
CA MET A 594 26.51 4.36 1.97
C MET A 594 26.13 3.62 3.26
N ASP A 595 26.86 3.84 4.35
CA ASP A 595 26.61 3.27 5.67
C ASP A 595 25.23 3.68 6.21
N VAL A 596 24.90 4.97 6.09
CA VAL A 596 23.58 5.52 6.45
C VAL A 596 22.47 4.96 5.58
N ALA A 597 22.66 4.90 4.26
CA ALA A 597 21.68 4.34 3.35
C ALA A 597 21.45 2.84 3.60
N LEU A 598 22.51 2.07 3.83
CA LEU A 598 22.41 0.65 4.15
C LEU A 598 21.66 0.44 5.47
N PHE A 599 21.95 1.25 6.49
CA PHE A 599 21.24 1.19 7.76
C PHE A 599 19.74 1.47 7.60
N GLU A 600 19.36 2.53 6.87
CA GLU A 600 17.96 2.87 6.61
C GLU A 600 17.23 1.78 5.82
N VAL A 601 17.86 1.24 4.77
CA VAL A 601 17.25 0.18 3.93
C VAL A 601 17.04 -1.10 4.73
N VAL A 602 18.05 -1.53 5.50
CA VAL A 602 17.94 -2.75 6.32
C VAL A 602 16.94 -2.56 7.46
N SER A 603 16.91 -1.36 8.08
CA SER A 603 15.90 -1.02 9.06
C SER A 603 14.49 -1.02 8.46
N ALA A 604 14.30 -0.48 7.24
CA ALA A 604 13.01 -0.49 6.56
C ALA A 604 12.55 -1.91 6.20
N ILE A 605 13.41 -2.72 5.56
CA ILE A 605 13.09 -4.10 5.17
C ILE A 605 12.92 -5.02 6.40
N GLY A 606 13.72 -4.80 7.44
CA GLY A 606 13.57 -5.51 8.71
C GLY A 606 12.37 -5.03 9.54
N THR A 607 11.66 -3.98 9.08
CA THR A 607 10.62 -3.26 9.84
C THR A 607 11.09 -2.90 11.25
N VAL A 608 12.31 -2.38 11.37
CA VAL A 608 12.96 -2.13 12.66
C VAL A 608 12.66 -0.75 13.19
N GLY A 609 12.70 0.29 12.37
CA GLY A 609 12.35 1.65 12.80
C GLY A 609 13.49 2.45 13.41
N LEU A 610 14.67 1.86 13.53
CA LEU A 610 15.86 2.58 13.94
C LEU A 610 16.41 3.38 12.76
N THR A 611 16.85 4.60 13.05
CA THR A 611 17.46 5.52 12.07
C THR A 611 18.70 6.17 12.69
N ILE A 612 19.72 6.41 11.85
CA ILE A 612 20.88 7.24 12.22
C ILE A 612 20.75 8.68 11.67
N GLY A 613 19.55 9.07 11.24
CA GLY A 613 19.18 10.45 10.95
C GLY A 613 18.92 10.79 9.47
N ALA A 614 18.75 9.80 8.60
CA ALA A 614 18.44 10.03 7.19
C ALA A 614 16.93 10.12 6.92
N THR A 615 16.08 9.38 7.65
CA THR A 615 14.64 9.32 7.39
C THR A 615 13.95 10.69 7.24
N PRO A 616 14.18 11.69 8.12
CA PRO A 616 13.52 12.99 8.01
C PRO A 616 14.01 13.82 6.82
N LYS A 617 15.17 13.49 6.24
CA LYS A 617 15.85 14.24 5.17
C LYS A 617 15.57 13.69 3.77
N LEU A 618 14.81 12.60 3.68
CA LEU A 618 14.46 11.98 2.39
C LEU A 618 13.54 12.89 1.58
N ASP A 619 13.80 12.98 0.28
CA ASP A 619 12.87 13.61 -0.65
C ASP A 619 11.65 12.71 -0.95
N PHE A 620 10.81 13.13 -1.90
CA PHE A 620 9.64 12.35 -2.32
C PHE A 620 10.02 10.93 -2.80
N VAL A 621 11.05 10.80 -3.63
CA VAL A 621 11.45 9.52 -4.23
C VAL A 621 12.05 8.61 -3.17
N GLY A 622 12.93 9.13 -2.30
CA GLY A 622 13.50 8.40 -1.17
C GLY A 622 12.43 7.88 -0.21
N LYS A 623 11.41 8.71 0.10
CA LYS A 623 10.26 8.29 0.91
C LYS A 623 9.50 7.14 0.27
N VAL A 624 9.26 7.18 -1.05
CA VAL A 624 8.60 6.09 -1.78
C VAL A 624 9.41 4.80 -1.74
N ILE A 625 10.72 4.86 -1.96
CA ILE A 625 11.61 3.69 -1.90
C ILE A 625 11.54 3.04 -0.52
N ILE A 626 11.65 3.83 0.55
CA ILE A 626 11.60 3.32 1.93
C ILE A 626 10.20 2.79 2.28
N MET A 627 9.12 3.43 1.81
CA MET A 627 7.76 2.88 1.98
C MET A 627 7.62 1.49 1.34
N LEU A 628 8.14 1.30 0.13
CA LEU A 628 8.14 -0.01 -0.53
C LEU A 628 8.97 -1.02 0.23
N CYS A 629 10.13 -0.61 0.77
CA CYS A 629 10.97 -1.47 1.60
C CYS A 629 10.24 -1.95 2.87
N MET A 630 9.55 -1.05 3.58
CA MET A 630 8.74 -1.39 4.76
C MET A 630 7.63 -2.37 4.40
N PHE A 631 6.92 -2.09 3.30
CA PHE A 631 5.82 -2.94 2.84
C PHE A 631 6.30 -4.34 2.43
N LEU A 632 7.39 -4.43 1.66
CA LEU A 632 8.02 -5.70 1.29
C LEU A 632 8.62 -6.42 2.49
N GLY A 633 9.16 -5.71 3.47
CA GLY A 633 9.64 -6.30 4.72
C GLY A 633 8.54 -7.00 5.52
N ARG A 634 7.36 -6.38 5.55
CA ARG A 634 6.19 -6.91 6.26
C ARG A 634 5.49 -8.05 5.52
N VAL A 635 5.26 -7.87 4.22
CA VAL A 635 4.44 -8.76 3.39
C VAL A 635 5.28 -9.83 2.67
N GLY A 636 6.53 -9.50 2.33
CA GLY A 636 7.43 -10.26 1.47
C GLY A 636 7.75 -11.68 1.92
N PRO A 637 8.11 -11.96 3.19
CA PRO A 637 8.38 -13.33 3.62
C PRO A 637 7.18 -14.28 3.42
N LEU A 638 5.97 -13.75 3.56
CA LEU A 638 4.74 -14.52 3.40
C LEU A 638 4.34 -14.66 1.93
N THR A 639 4.44 -13.61 1.13
CA THR A 639 4.20 -13.69 -0.32
C THR A 639 5.22 -14.59 -1.01
N ALA A 640 6.50 -14.51 -0.63
CA ALA A 640 7.54 -15.41 -1.12
C ALA A 640 7.25 -16.86 -0.72
N PHE A 641 6.83 -17.10 0.53
CA PHE A 641 6.42 -18.43 0.97
C PHE A 641 5.27 -18.99 0.12
N LEU A 642 4.24 -18.18 -0.15
CA LEU A 642 3.06 -18.59 -0.90
C LEU A 642 3.36 -18.86 -2.38
N LEU A 643 4.14 -17.99 -3.03
CA LEU A 643 4.56 -18.16 -4.42
C LEU A 643 5.48 -19.39 -4.59
N LEU A 644 6.36 -19.65 -3.63
CA LEU A 644 7.25 -20.82 -3.64
C LEU A 644 6.56 -22.11 -3.18
N SER A 645 5.34 -22.02 -2.64
CA SER A 645 4.54 -23.16 -2.20
C SER A 645 3.50 -23.60 -3.23
N GLU A 646 3.28 -22.85 -4.32
CA GLU A 646 2.38 -23.26 -5.41
C GLU A 646 3.00 -24.44 -6.19
N GLN A 647 2.45 -25.63 -5.92
CA GLN A 647 2.49 -26.89 -6.67
C GLN A 647 3.80 -27.26 -7.38
N HIS A 648 4.62 -28.05 -6.69
CA HIS A 648 5.50 -29.00 -7.39
C HIS A 648 4.61 -30.02 -8.11
N SER A 649 4.60 -29.96 -9.45
CA SER A 649 4.27 -31.13 -10.25
C SER A 649 5.32 -32.17 -9.91
N GLU A 650 4.97 -33.21 -9.15
CA GLU A 650 5.86 -34.35 -8.95
C GLU A 650 6.12 -34.97 -10.33
N SER A 651 7.24 -34.59 -10.96
CA SER A 651 7.67 -35.26 -12.17
C SER A 651 8.14 -36.66 -11.76
N SER A 652 7.40 -37.68 -12.21
CA SER A 652 7.74 -39.09 -11.99
C SER A 652 9.10 -39.50 -12.59
N TRP A 653 9.79 -38.60 -13.30
CA TRP A 653 11.11 -38.80 -13.88
C TRP A 653 12.11 -37.82 -13.27
N HIS A 654 13.30 -38.32 -12.98
CA HIS A 654 14.45 -37.54 -12.52
C HIS A 654 15.45 -37.41 -13.66
N LEU A 655 16.08 -36.25 -13.76
CA LEU A 655 17.21 -36.03 -14.68
C LEU A 655 18.47 -36.70 -14.12
N PRO A 656 19.45 -37.05 -14.98
CA PRO A 656 20.75 -37.52 -14.51
C PRO A 656 21.41 -36.46 -13.62
N GLU A 657 22.03 -36.91 -12.52
CA GLU A 657 22.84 -36.07 -11.66
C GLU A 657 24.20 -35.84 -12.32
N GLU A 658 24.63 -34.58 -12.42
CA GLU A 658 25.98 -34.20 -12.82
C GLU A 658 26.65 -33.46 -11.67
N ASP A 659 27.87 -33.87 -11.33
CA ASP A 659 28.67 -33.18 -10.32
C ASP A 659 29.14 -31.84 -10.88
N VAL A 660 28.56 -30.76 -10.34
CA VAL A 660 28.99 -29.39 -10.62
C VAL A 660 30.00 -28.98 -9.54
N PRO A 661 31.26 -28.65 -9.89
CA PRO A 661 32.22 -28.19 -8.91
C PRO A 661 31.77 -26.85 -8.33
N VAL A 662 31.58 -26.81 -7.00
CA VAL A 662 31.27 -25.60 -6.24
C VAL A 662 32.32 -25.49 -5.14
N GLY A 663 33.20 -24.48 -5.23
CA GLY A 663 34.04 -23.96 -4.14
C GLY A 663 35.05 -24.91 -3.50
#